data_AF-A0A811XT52-F1
#
_entry.id   AF-A0A811XT52-F1
#
_cell.length_a   1.000
_cell.length_b   1.000
_cell.length_c   1.000
_cell.angle_alpha   90.00
_cell.angle_beta   90.00
_cell.angle_gamma   90.00
#
_symmetry.space_group_name_H-M   'P 1'
#
loop_
_entity.id
_entity.type
_entity.pdbx_description
1 polymer ?
#
loop_
_entity_poly.entity_id
_entity_poly.type
_entity_poly.pdbx_seq_one_letter_code
_entity_poly.pdbx_strand_id
1 'polypeptide(L)'
;MELDLDWPIASLSSAVLLVMGTRWTCHGPFLLVLFCYGQLLPWLSRFYNETVAKSFLQFYDQTAQIVWSQFMEATWNYVTNITKKNREEMLHKDSERSKHMLYFGTRARLFKTSRFQDPEVKRLLSKLLNIGKAALPQDELREYNQLLAYMETTYSMAQVCLNEGPCMPLEPDLQEVMATSRDQKELLWAWQGWRDAVGRQLRITFERYVQLSNKAANLNGYKDMGALWRSKYESETLEDDLEQLYQELQPLYLNLHAYVRRALHRHYGPELIDPRGPIPAHLLGNMWAQSWVNILDLVLPFPKKPPEDITKIMKSQHWKPSKMFEEAEKFFTSLGMLSTPPSFWKNSMMERPADGREVECHASAWDFYNGRDFRIKKCTEVTVEDLLSIFHQMGHIQYFLQYRNLSVIFRAGANPAFEEAVGSVITLSASSHKHLLNRGLLSHQHQDSEEEVNFLMSVALEKIPFIPFSYLMDLFRWKVFDGTIQKDVYNQEWWNLRLKYQGLCPPIPRTEEDFDPGAKFHISASVPYLRYFLSLVLQFQFHESLCKASGHIGPLHRCDIYNSKKAGKLLEDVLKLGSSKPWPEVLQKITGQTQMSTKALMTYFKPLLNWLVTENVRQGEILGWPDFSCTFEEKDTEKVAFLNLELDPDQAKYGQWVLLALSFIMFLAALLLAYRLYFLEKKSLPQGTNAPATDAQARGSRDTSAPETQPKAYFLGIAMDPRLVAKRQWILLSLCLILMLCSIGLTIRVFMQHYRKPPWMRAEWWSWD
;
A
#
# COMPACT_ATOMS: atom_id res chain seq x y z
N MET A 1 -1.67 31.43 -24.22
CA MET A 1 -0.61 32.46 -24.05
C MET A 1 0.70 31.70 -24.15
N GLU A 2 1.27 31.63 -25.34
CA GLU A 2 2.61 31.09 -25.56
C GLU A 2 3.61 31.98 -24.82
N LEU A 3 4.34 31.42 -23.87
CA LEU A 3 5.41 32.10 -23.15
C LEU A 3 6.69 31.98 -23.98
N ASP A 4 6.91 32.95 -24.88
CA ASP A 4 8.24 33.24 -25.41
C ASP A 4 9.12 33.75 -24.28
N LEU A 5 10.05 32.90 -23.84
CA LEU A 5 11.08 33.21 -22.85
C LEU A 5 12.39 33.52 -23.58
N ASP A 6 12.52 34.74 -24.09
CA ASP A 6 13.82 35.30 -24.46
C ASP A 6 14.05 36.61 -23.70
N TRP A 7 15.04 36.58 -22.80
CA TRP A 7 15.65 37.77 -22.21
C TRP A 7 16.97 38.03 -22.96
N PRO A 8 17.34 39.29 -23.24
CA PRO A 8 18.15 39.64 -24.41
C PRO A 8 19.63 39.28 -24.22
N ILE A 9 20.14 38.43 -25.12
CA ILE A 9 21.57 38.31 -25.40
C ILE A 9 21.90 39.44 -26.38
N ALA A 10 22.31 40.59 -25.85
CA ALA A 10 22.81 41.69 -26.64
C ALA A 10 24.19 41.36 -27.23
N SER A 11 24.22 41.30 -28.57
CA SER A 11 25.30 41.68 -29.49
C SER A 11 26.73 41.18 -29.21
N LEU A 12 27.16 40.14 -29.93
CA LEU A 12 28.56 39.94 -30.36
C LEU A 12 28.63 38.93 -31.52
N SER A 13 27.80 39.15 -32.55
CA SER A 13 27.82 38.36 -33.78
C SER A 13 27.78 39.29 -34.99
N SER A 14 28.75 40.18 -35.10
CA SER A 14 28.98 41.02 -36.28
C SER A 14 30.41 41.57 -36.28
N ALA A 15 31.39 40.68 -36.37
CA ALA A 15 32.73 41.02 -36.86
C ALA A 15 33.42 39.72 -37.29
N VAL A 16 34.18 39.77 -38.37
CA VAL A 16 34.91 38.66 -39.01
C VAL A 16 34.09 37.85 -40.03
N LEU A 17 33.67 38.55 -41.09
CA LEU A 17 33.42 37.92 -42.38
C LEU A 17 33.87 38.89 -43.49
N LEU A 18 35.17 39.13 -43.58
CA LEU A 18 35.82 39.71 -44.75
C LEU A 18 37.31 39.38 -44.71
N VAL A 19 37.87 39.10 -45.90
CA VAL A 19 39.26 38.77 -46.22
C VAL A 19 39.61 37.27 -46.21
N MET A 20 39.14 36.55 -47.23
CA MET A 20 39.89 35.45 -47.83
C MET A 20 40.45 35.93 -49.17
N GLY A 21 41.78 35.90 -49.31
CA GLY A 21 42.42 36.13 -50.60
C GLY A 21 43.87 36.56 -50.52
N THR A 22 44.77 35.68 -50.05
CA THR A 22 46.08 35.41 -50.67
C THR A 22 46.85 34.36 -49.87
N ARG A 23 47.36 33.36 -50.60
CA ARG A 23 48.42 32.42 -50.17
C ARG A 23 49.58 33.20 -49.55
N TRP A 24 50.33 32.59 -48.63
CA TRP A 24 51.79 32.58 -48.59
C TRP A 24 52.26 31.52 -47.57
N THR A 25 53.38 30.89 -47.91
CA THR A 25 54.05 29.74 -47.29
C THR A 25 55.03 30.18 -46.20
N CYS A 26 55.06 29.54 -45.03
CA CYS A 26 56.32 29.18 -44.33
C CYS A 26 56.11 28.32 -43.08
N HIS A 27 57.14 27.52 -42.76
CA HIS A 27 57.24 26.49 -41.72
C HIS A 27 57.49 27.03 -40.30
N GLY A 28 56.67 26.58 -39.32
CA GLY A 28 56.98 26.32 -37.89
C GLY A 28 57.35 27.50 -36.94
N PRO A 29 57.23 27.33 -35.59
CA PRO A 29 56.66 26.22 -34.83
C PRO A 29 55.40 26.58 -34.01
N PHE A 30 54.48 25.63 -33.94
CA PHE A 30 53.38 25.52 -32.97
C PHE A 30 53.94 25.53 -31.53
N LEU A 31 53.94 26.66 -30.82
CA LEU A 31 54.04 26.68 -29.35
C LEU A 31 53.69 28.00 -28.66
N LEU A 32 53.22 29.03 -29.38
CA LEU A 32 52.85 30.33 -28.80
C LEU A 32 51.35 30.65 -28.83
N VAL A 33 50.51 29.81 -29.44
CA VAL A 33 49.05 30.00 -29.46
C VAL A 33 48.36 29.38 -28.23
N LEU A 34 49.04 28.52 -27.47
CA LEU A 34 48.50 27.93 -26.23
C LEU A 34 48.56 28.87 -25.01
N PHE A 35 49.37 29.93 -25.03
CA PHE A 35 49.44 30.88 -23.91
C PHE A 35 48.42 32.03 -24.00
N CYS A 36 47.86 32.32 -25.18
CA CYS A 36 46.76 33.29 -25.32
C CYS A 36 45.36 32.67 -25.19
N TYR A 37 45.22 31.35 -25.31
CA TYR A 37 43.97 30.65 -24.97
C TYR A 37 43.83 30.30 -23.48
N GLY A 38 44.90 30.44 -22.69
CA GLY A 38 44.89 30.22 -21.23
C GLY A 38 44.30 31.37 -20.39
N GLN A 39 43.93 32.51 -21.00
CA GLN A 39 43.38 33.68 -20.30
C GLN A 39 41.92 34.00 -20.64
N LEU A 40 41.25 33.19 -21.46
CA LEU A 40 39.81 33.28 -21.72
C LEU A 40 38.94 32.32 -20.87
N LEU A 41 39.56 31.61 -19.92
CA LEU A 41 38.89 30.70 -18.98
C LEU A 41 38.54 31.26 -17.57
N PRO A 42 38.43 32.58 -17.31
CA PRO A 42 37.72 33.05 -16.11
C PRO A 42 36.20 33.26 -16.30
N TRP A 43 35.67 33.20 -17.52
CA TRP A 43 34.27 33.59 -17.80
C TRP A 43 33.24 32.46 -17.69
N LEU A 44 33.66 31.20 -17.52
CA LEU A 44 32.78 30.04 -17.34
C LEU A 44 32.48 29.69 -15.86
N SER A 45 33.01 30.45 -14.90
CA SER A 45 32.69 30.29 -13.47
C SER A 45 32.20 31.59 -12.85
N ARG A 46 31.25 32.28 -13.50
CA ARG A 46 30.50 33.37 -12.86
C ARG A 46 29.56 32.75 -11.82
N PHE A 47 30.10 32.43 -10.65
CA PHE A 47 29.31 31.99 -9.51
C PHE A 47 28.34 33.11 -9.12
N TYR A 48 27.05 32.81 -9.10
CA TYR A 48 26.03 33.79 -8.70
C TYR A 48 26.17 34.13 -7.22
N ASN A 49 26.24 35.41 -6.92
CA ASN A 49 26.29 35.93 -5.55
C ASN A 49 24.91 35.87 -4.87
N GLU A 50 24.89 36.13 -3.57
CA GLU A 50 23.67 36.06 -2.76
C GLU A 50 22.57 37.05 -3.20
N THR A 51 22.94 38.23 -3.70
CA THR A 51 21.98 39.21 -4.25
C THR A 51 21.25 38.67 -5.49
N VAL A 52 21.97 37.99 -6.38
CA VAL A 52 21.35 37.32 -7.54
C VAL A 52 20.46 36.17 -7.09
N ALA A 53 20.86 35.42 -6.05
CA ALA A 53 20.02 34.37 -5.47
C ALA A 53 18.69 34.92 -4.93
N LYS A 54 18.72 36.05 -4.21
CA LYS A 54 17.50 36.72 -3.72
C LYS A 54 16.57 37.13 -4.86
N SER A 55 17.12 37.71 -5.92
CA SER A 55 16.33 38.12 -7.11
C SER A 55 15.73 36.90 -7.83
N PHE A 56 16.50 35.82 -7.98
CA PHE A 56 16.04 34.55 -8.54
C PHE A 56 14.90 33.92 -7.72
N LEU A 57 15.00 33.93 -6.40
CA LEU A 57 13.99 33.40 -5.49
C LEU A 57 12.70 34.25 -5.48
N GLN A 58 12.81 35.57 -5.59
CA GLN A 58 11.65 36.45 -5.76
C GLN A 58 10.91 36.15 -7.07
N PHE A 59 11.65 35.96 -8.17
CA PHE A 59 11.07 35.59 -9.45
C PHE A 59 10.44 34.18 -9.42
N TYR A 60 11.08 33.22 -8.73
CA TYR A 60 10.48 31.92 -8.44
C TYR A 60 9.13 32.09 -7.73
N ASP A 61 9.08 32.86 -6.65
CA ASP A 61 7.87 32.97 -5.85
C ASP A 61 6.70 33.57 -6.64
N GLN A 62 6.95 34.67 -7.38
CA GLN A 62 5.93 35.32 -8.22
C GLN A 62 5.37 34.36 -9.28
N THR A 63 6.23 33.60 -9.95
CA THR A 63 5.80 32.67 -10.99
C THR A 63 5.18 31.39 -10.42
N ALA A 64 5.70 30.87 -9.30
CA ALA A 64 5.20 29.69 -8.62
C ALA A 64 3.75 29.89 -8.15
N GLN A 65 3.43 31.05 -7.56
CA GLN A 65 2.06 31.37 -7.14
C GLN A 65 1.07 31.22 -8.30
N ILE A 66 1.42 31.69 -9.51
CA ILE A 66 0.56 31.60 -10.69
C ILE A 66 0.44 30.15 -11.17
N VAL A 67 1.57 29.49 -11.41
CA VAL A 67 1.61 28.14 -11.99
C VAL A 67 0.96 27.12 -11.06
N TRP A 68 1.24 27.20 -9.75
CA TRP A 68 0.68 26.27 -8.77
C TRP A 68 -0.79 26.52 -8.53
N SER A 69 -1.24 27.79 -8.52
CA SER A 69 -2.67 28.11 -8.40
C SER A 69 -3.48 27.57 -9.57
N GLN A 70 -3.00 27.71 -10.82
CA GLN A 70 -3.66 27.13 -11.99
C GLN A 70 -3.74 25.60 -11.94
N PHE A 71 -2.67 24.95 -11.46
CA PHE A 71 -2.68 23.50 -11.26
C PHE A 71 -3.67 23.06 -10.17
N MET A 72 -3.71 23.78 -9.04
CA MET A 72 -4.69 23.52 -7.97
C MET A 72 -6.12 23.68 -8.45
N GLU A 73 -6.44 24.72 -9.25
CA GLU A 73 -7.79 24.90 -9.80
C GLU A 73 -8.19 23.76 -10.75
N ALA A 74 -7.30 23.35 -11.65
CA ALA A 74 -7.57 22.23 -12.56
C ALA A 74 -7.73 20.90 -11.81
N THR A 75 -6.94 20.68 -10.76
CA THR A 75 -7.07 19.50 -9.89
C THR A 75 -8.37 19.53 -9.12
N TRP A 76 -8.74 20.67 -8.52
CA TRP A 76 -10.00 20.88 -7.83
C TRP A 76 -11.19 20.55 -8.73
N ASN A 77 -11.19 21.06 -9.96
CA ASN A 77 -12.24 20.79 -10.95
C ASN A 77 -12.34 19.30 -11.30
N TYR A 78 -11.22 18.57 -11.30
CA TYR A 78 -11.23 17.13 -11.53
C TYR A 78 -11.79 16.36 -10.33
N VAL A 79 -11.28 16.60 -9.11
CA VAL A 79 -11.70 15.83 -7.92
C VAL A 79 -13.14 16.15 -7.47
N THR A 80 -13.68 17.30 -7.87
CA THR A 80 -15.09 17.68 -7.60
C THR A 80 -16.02 17.47 -8.81
N ASN A 81 -15.49 16.98 -9.93
CA ASN A 81 -16.24 16.62 -11.12
C ASN A 81 -15.38 15.71 -12.03
N ILE A 82 -15.41 14.41 -11.75
CA ILE A 82 -14.56 13.40 -12.41
C ILE A 82 -15.05 13.19 -13.84
N THR A 83 -14.37 13.81 -14.80
CA THR A 83 -14.63 13.65 -16.24
C THR A 83 -13.33 13.50 -17.01
N LYS A 84 -13.38 12.87 -18.20
CA LYS A 84 -12.22 12.77 -19.09
C LYS A 84 -11.62 14.15 -19.41
N LYS A 85 -12.46 15.15 -19.66
CA LYS A 85 -12.04 16.53 -19.96
C LYS A 85 -11.28 17.15 -18.79
N ASN A 86 -11.85 17.11 -17.58
CA ASN A 86 -11.19 17.70 -16.41
C ASN A 86 -9.89 16.96 -16.07
N ARG A 87 -9.84 15.64 -16.30
CA ARG A 87 -8.62 14.84 -16.14
C ARG A 87 -7.51 15.29 -17.10
N GLU A 88 -7.84 15.48 -18.37
CA GLU A 88 -6.88 15.94 -19.38
C GLU A 88 -6.36 17.35 -19.08
N GLU A 89 -7.24 18.25 -18.63
CA GLU A 89 -6.86 19.60 -18.19
C GLU A 89 -5.94 19.58 -16.96
N MET A 90 -6.27 18.78 -15.95
CA MET A 90 -5.43 18.57 -14.76
C MET A 90 -4.04 18.05 -15.16
N LEU A 91 -3.98 17.01 -16.00
CA LEU A 91 -2.71 16.43 -16.46
C LEU A 91 -1.87 17.44 -17.27
N HIS A 92 -2.53 18.27 -18.09
CA HIS A 92 -1.87 19.35 -18.82
C HIS A 92 -1.25 20.38 -17.85
N LYS A 93 -2.02 20.85 -16.86
CA LYS A 93 -1.53 21.81 -15.85
C LYS A 93 -0.44 21.23 -14.96
N ASP A 94 -0.49 19.94 -14.63
CA ASP A 94 0.59 19.27 -13.90
C ASP A 94 1.89 19.21 -14.70
N SER A 95 1.80 19.06 -16.03
CA SER A 95 2.96 19.14 -16.93
C SER A 95 3.58 20.54 -16.93
N GLU A 96 2.77 21.60 -17.00
CA GLU A 96 3.25 22.99 -16.90
C GLU A 96 3.94 23.25 -15.55
N ARG A 97 3.34 22.79 -14.45
CA ARG A 97 3.95 22.84 -13.12
C ARG A 97 5.27 22.10 -13.05
N SER A 98 5.34 20.90 -13.61
CA SER A 98 6.56 20.10 -13.60
C SER A 98 7.68 20.76 -14.40
N LYS A 99 7.38 21.39 -15.55
CA LYS A 99 8.36 22.19 -16.32
C LYS A 99 8.88 23.38 -15.52
N HIS A 100 8.00 24.09 -14.81
CA HIS A 100 8.39 25.18 -13.90
C HIS A 100 9.33 24.67 -12.79
N MET A 101 8.98 23.58 -12.12
CA MET A 101 9.81 22.96 -11.08
C MET A 101 11.20 22.57 -11.62
N LEU A 102 11.25 21.94 -12.81
CA LEU A 102 12.51 21.57 -13.45
C LEU A 102 13.36 22.81 -13.78
N TYR A 103 12.76 23.85 -14.37
CA TYR A 103 13.44 25.11 -14.72
C TYR A 103 14.14 25.74 -13.51
N PHE A 104 13.44 25.85 -12.38
CA PHE A 104 13.95 26.48 -11.17
C PHE A 104 14.89 25.55 -10.40
N GLY A 105 14.58 24.26 -10.29
CA GLY A 105 15.45 23.32 -9.57
C GLY A 105 16.80 23.12 -10.24
N THR A 106 16.87 23.04 -11.57
CA THR A 106 18.14 22.94 -12.30
C THR A 106 18.98 24.21 -12.13
N ARG A 107 18.37 25.40 -12.11
CA ARG A 107 19.08 26.67 -11.89
C ARG A 107 19.48 26.86 -10.43
N ALA A 108 18.69 26.39 -9.47
CA ALA A 108 19.02 26.43 -8.05
C ALA A 108 20.37 25.73 -7.76
N ARG A 109 20.71 24.67 -8.52
CA ARG A 109 22.01 23.96 -8.44
C ARG A 109 23.22 24.83 -8.82
N LEU A 110 23.03 25.94 -9.54
CA LEU A 110 24.12 26.84 -9.94
C LEU A 110 24.60 27.75 -8.79
N PHE A 111 23.81 27.87 -7.71
CA PHE A 111 24.14 28.69 -6.55
C PHE A 111 24.95 27.89 -5.52
N LYS A 112 26.20 28.30 -5.25
CA LYS A 112 27.02 27.73 -4.18
C LYS A 112 26.67 28.39 -2.84
N THR A 113 25.79 27.74 -2.08
CA THR A 113 25.24 28.25 -0.82
C THR A 113 26.26 28.37 0.33
N SER A 114 27.43 27.72 0.23
CA SER A 114 28.46 27.72 1.29
C SER A 114 28.98 29.12 1.65
N ARG A 115 28.91 30.08 0.71
CA ARG A 115 29.37 31.47 0.91
C ARG A 115 28.25 32.45 1.28
N PHE A 116 26.99 32.02 1.30
CA PHE A 116 25.87 32.91 1.61
C PHE A 116 25.76 33.13 3.10
N GLN A 117 25.25 34.28 3.52
CA GLN A 117 25.08 34.61 4.94
C GLN A 117 23.64 34.36 5.40
N ASP A 118 22.66 34.65 4.56
CA ASP A 118 21.24 34.54 4.87
C ASP A 118 20.78 33.07 4.93
N PRO A 119 20.42 32.56 6.12
CA PRO A 119 19.99 31.16 6.27
C PRO A 119 18.66 30.88 5.55
N GLU A 120 17.81 31.89 5.36
CA GLU A 120 16.55 31.73 4.64
C GLU A 120 16.79 31.46 3.16
N VAL A 121 17.69 32.22 2.54
CA VAL A 121 18.11 32.00 1.14
C VAL A 121 18.69 30.61 0.96
N LYS A 122 19.54 30.15 1.89
CA LYS A 122 20.10 28.79 1.84
C LYS A 122 19.01 27.72 1.88
N ARG A 123 18.02 27.88 2.76
CA ARG A 123 16.92 26.92 2.93
C ARG A 123 15.93 26.94 1.77
N LEU A 124 15.64 28.11 1.20
CA LEU A 124 14.85 28.23 -0.02
C LEU A 124 15.50 27.47 -1.18
N LEU A 125 16.81 27.73 -1.39
CA LEU A 125 17.57 27.04 -2.42
C LEU A 125 17.64 25.54 -2.18
N SER A 126 17.89 25.08 -0.95
CA SER A 126 17.96 23.65 -0.65
C SER A 126 16.66 22.92 -0.95
N LYS A 127 15.50 23.52 -0.63
CA LYS A 127 14.19 22.96 -0.97
C LYS A 127 13.93 22.91 -2.48
N LEU A 128 14.44 23.87 -3.25
CA LEU A 128 14.31 23.88 -4.72
C LEU A 128 15.13 22.77 -5.42
N LEU A 129 16.14 22.20 -4.76
CA LEU A 129 16.98 21.17 -5.37
C LEU A 129 16.24 19.84 -5.61
N ASN A 130 15.24 19.56 -4.78
CA ASN A 130 14.39 18.38 -4.91
C ASN A 130 13.16 18.72 -5.75
N ILE A 131 13.15 18.25 -6.99
CA ILE A 131 12.08 18.47 -7.96
C ILE A 131 11.15 17.26 -8.10
N GLY A 132 11.40 16.19 -7.33
CA GLY A 132 10.58 14.97 -7.32
C GLY A 132 10.37 14.38 -8.73
N LYS A 133 9.11 14.03 -9.05
CA LYS A 133 8.74 13.44 -10.35
C LYS A 133 9.12 14.30 -11.56
N ALA A 134 9.25 15.62 -11.40
CA ALA A 134 9.62 16.52 -12.51
C ALA A 134 11.05 16.28 -13.05
N ALA A 135 11.86 15.48 -12.36
CA ALA A 135 13.14 15.02 -12.86
C ALA A 135 13.02 14.00 -14.01
N LEU A 136 11.88 13.31 -14.15
CA LEU A 136 11.66 12.32 -15.21
C LEU A 136 11.68 12.97 -16.61
N PRO A 137 12.18 12.24 -17.63
CA PRO A 137 11.97 12.60 -19.03
C PRO A 137 10.48 12.83 -19.35
N GLN A 138 10.18 13.70 -20.32
CA GLN A 138 8.82 14.17 -20.59
C GLN A 138 7.80 13.03 -20.84
N ASP A 139 8.19 12.00 -21.61
CA ASP A 139 7.29 10.88 -21.92
C ASP A 139 7.04 10.00 -20.68
N GLU A 140 8.08 9.74 -19.88
CA GLU A 140 7.97 8.98 -18.63
C GLU A 140 7.22 9.74 -17.54
N LEU A 141 7.36 11.08 -17.49
CA LEU A 141 6.57 11.93 -16.61
C LEU A 141 5.09 11.88 -16.97
N ARG A 142 4.77 11.90 -18.28
CA ARG A 142 3.39 11.76 -18.77
C ARG A 142 2.82 10.39 -18.37
N GLU A 143 3.58 9.32 -18.60
CA GLU A 143 3.21 7.97 -18.18
C GLU A 143 2.97 7.90 -16.67
N TYR A 144 3.91 8.42 -15.86
CA TYR A 144 3.80 8.46 -14.40
C TYR A 144 2.52 9.16 -13.94
N ASN A 145 2.22 10.32 -14.52
CA ASN A 145 1.03 11.09 -14.17
C ASN A 145 -0.27 10.36 -14.57
N GLN A 146 -0.27 9.67 -15.71
CA GLN A 146 -1.41 8.86 -16.16
C GLN A 146 -1.63 7.65 -15.25
N LEU A 147 -0.56 6.98 -14.82
CA LEU A 147 -0.64 5.85 -13.88
C LEU A 147 -1.22 6.29 -12.54
N LEU A 148 -0.74 7.39 -11.97
CA LEU A 148 -1.29 7.94 -10.72
C LEU A 148 -2.77 8.28 -10.85
N ALA A 149 -3.15 9.02 -11.90
CA ALA A 149 -4.54 9.36 -12.14
C ALA A 149 -5.41 8.10 -12.32
N TYR A 150 -4.91 7.07 -13.00
CA TYR A 150 -5.61 5.80 -13.15
C TYR A 150 -5.80 5.07 -11.83
N MET A 151 -4.74 4.96 -11.00
CA MET A 151 -4.83 4.28 -9.70
C MET A 151 -5.82 4.98 -8.76
N GLU A 152 -5.78 6.32 -8.70
CA GLU A 152 -6.70 7.13 -7.91
C GLU A 152 -8.15 7.00 -8.41
N THR A 153 -8.38 7.10 -9.73
CA THR A 153 -9.72 6.95 -10.32
C THR A 153 -10.30 5.56 -10.07
N THR A 154 -9.47 4.52 -10.24
CA THR A 154 -9.89 3.12 -10.00
C THR A 154 -10.33 2.93 -8.55
N TYR A 155 -9.61 3.52 -7.60
CA TYR A 155 -10.00 3.49 -6.19
C TYR A 155 -11.32 4.25 -5.96
N SER A 156 -11.43 5.50 -6.42
CA SER A 156 -12.57 6.37 -6.13
C SER A 156 -13.87 5.92 -6.80
N MET A 157 -13.80 5.26 -7.96
CA MET A 157 -14.98 4.83 -8.73
C MET A 157 -15.35 3.35 -8.51
N ALA A 158 -14.56 2.60 -7.75
CA ALA A 158 -14.84 1.19 -7.53
C ALA A 158 -16.12 0.96 -6.73
N GLN A 159 -16.81 -0.12 -7.08
CA GLN A 159 -18.03 -0.57 -6.42
C GLN A 159 -17.99 -2.09 -6.27
N VAL A 160 -18.67 -2.60 -5.26
CA VAL A 160 -18.81 -4.05 -5.01
C VAL A 160 -20.27 -4.43 -5.22
N CYS A 161 -20.52 -5.35 -6.14
CA CYS A 161 -21.89 -5.75 -6.51
C CYS A 161 -22.27 -7.08 -5.86
N LEU A 162 -23.52 -7.18 -5.43
CA LEU A 162 -24.13 -8.47 -5.08
C LEU A 162 -24.46 -9.25 -6.37
N ASN A 163 -24.49 -10.59 -6.30
CA ASN A 163 -24.80 -11.45 -7.46
C ASN A 163 -26.16 -11.09 -8.09
N GLU A 164 -27.14 -10.77 -7.26
CA GLU A 164 -28.47 -10.30 -7.63
C GLU A 164 -28.80 -9.07 -6.77
N GLY A 165 -28.21 -7.90 -7.07
CA GLY A 165 -28.45 -6.70 -6.27
C GLY A 165 -27.69 -5.45 -6.70
N PRO A 166 -27.82 -4.34 -5.95
CA PRO A 166 -27.16 -3.07 -6.25
C PRO A 166 -25.63 -3.16 -6.04
N CYS A 167 -24.89 -2.34 -6.78
CA CYS A 167 -23.46 -2.13 -6.56
C CYS A 167 -23.26 -1.05 -5.50
N MET A 168 -22.43 -1.36 -4.50
CA MET A 168 -22.16 -0.47 -3.37
C MET A 168 -20.77 0.18 -3.51
N PRO A 169 -20.66 1.51 -3.59
CA PRO A 169 -19.38 2.22 -3.44
C PRO A 169 -18.82 2.07 -2.02
N LEU A 170 -17.55 2.46 -1.84
CA LEU A 170 -16.92 2.47 -0.53
C LEU A 170 -17.63 3.43 0.44
N GLU A 171 -17.88 4.67 0.01
CA GLU A 171 -18.47 5.74 0.81
C GLU A 171 -19.86 6.11 0.26
N PRO A 172 -20.94 6.04 1.07
CA PRO A 172 -20.98 5.59 2.48
C PRO A 172 -21.18 4.07 2.65
N ASP A 173 -21.61 3.35 1.62
CA ASP A 173 -22.30 2.07 1.77
C ASP A 173 -21.45 0.95 2.40
N LEU A 174 -20.29 0.61 1.80
CA LEU A 174 -19.44 -0.45 2.37
C LEU A 174 -18.84 -0.05 3.72
N GLN A 175 -18.58 1.23 3.96
CA GLN A 175 -18.14 1.70 5.28
C GLN A 175 -19.22 1.49 6.33
N GLU A 176 -20.49 1.75 6.02
CA GLU A 176 -21.62 1.49 6.92
C GLU A 176 -21.76 0.00 7.23
N VAL A 177 -21.64 -0.87 6.22
CA VAL A 177 -21.64 -2.34 6.42
C VAL A 177 -20.53 -2.75 7.38
N MET A 178 -19.29 -2.31 7.12
CA MET A 178 -18.14 -2.65 7.97
C MET A 178 -18.27 -2.10 9.39
N ALA A 179 -18.94 -0.96 9.58
CA ALA A 179 -19.10 -0.32 10.88
C ALA A 179 -20.22 -0.97 11.73
N THR A 180 -21.34 -1.31 11.10
CA THR A 180 -22.58 -1.66 11.80
C THR A 180 -22.87 -3.16 11.82
N SER A 181 -22.47 -3.90 10.78
CA SER A 181 -22.75 -5.33 10.72
C SER A 181 -21.99 -6.11 11.79
N ARG A 182 -22.64 -7.14 12.29
CA ARG A 182 -22.07 -8.15 13.21
C ARG A 182 -22.20 -9.56 12.63
N ASP A 183 -22.58 -9.67 11.36
CA ASP A 183 -22.58 -10.93 10.63
C ASP A 183 -21.19 -11.12 9.97
N GLN A 184 -20.49 -12.17 10.41
CA GLN A 184 -19.16 -12.50 9.91
C GLN A 184 -19.12 -12.69 8.38
N LYS A 185 -20.18 -13.22 7.78
CA LYS A 185 -20.23 -13.51 6.33
C LYS A 185 -20.46 -12.24 5.51
N GLU A 186 -21.30 -11.35 6.01
CA GLU A 186 -21.54 -10.04 5.39
C GLU A 186 -20.28 -9.16 5.45
N LEU A 187 -19.61 -9.12 6.62
CA LEU A 187 -18.33 -8.45 6.79
C LEU A 187 -17.26 -9.03 5.86
N LEU A 188 -17.23 -10.37 5.69
CA LEU A 188 -16.28 -11.03 4.80
C LEU A 188 -16.55 -10.67 3.34
N TRP A 189 -17.82 -10.67 2.92
CA TRP A 189 -18.23 -10.28 1.57
C TRP A 189 -17.78 -8.84 1.26
N ALA A 190 -18.04 -7.88 2.14
CA ALA A 190 -17.65 -6.49 1.94
C ALA A 190 -16.11 -6.34 1.90
N TRP A 191 -15.43 -6.98 2.85
CA TRP A 191 -13.98 -6.93 2.97
C TRP A 191 -13.25 -7.54 1.76
N GLN A 192 -13.70 -8.71 1.31
CA GLN A 192 -13.12 -9.40 0.16
C GLN A 192 -13.48 -8.67 -1.14
N GLY A 193 -14.77 -8.36 -1.32
CA GLY A 193 -15.27 -7.71 -2.53
C GLY A 193 -14.54 -6.40 -2.82
N TRP A 194 -14.24 -5.59 -1.80
CA TRP A 194 -13.48 -4.36 -1.98
C TRP A 194 -12.04 -4.59 -2.46
N ARG A 195 -11.38 -5.61 -1.91
CA ARG A 195 -10.00 -5.99 -2.31
C ARG A 195 -9.95 -6.57 -3.70
N ASP A 196 -10.97 -7.34 -4.08
CA ASP A 196 -11.08 -7.92 -5.42
C ASP A 196 -11.40 -6.83 -6.46
N ALA A 197 -12.27 -5.87 -6.12
CA ALA A 197 -12.65 -4.77 -7.00
C ALA A 197 -11.51 -3.78 -7.26
N VAL A 198 -10.69 -3.46 -6.25
CA VAL A 198 -9.62 -2.46 -6.37
C VAL A 198 -8.24 -3.09 -6.46
N GLY A 199 -7.86 -3.87 -5.45
CA GLY A 199 -6.50 -4.37 -5.28
C GLY A 199 -6.00 -5.10 -6.53
N ARG A 200 -6.74 -6.11 -6.99
CA ARG A 200 -6.38 -6.91 -8.18
C ARG A 200 -6.15 -6.06 -9.43
N GLN A 201 -7.00 -5.06 -9.67
CA GLN A 201 -6.86 -4.17 -10.84
C GLN A 201 -5.59 -3.31 -10.78
N LEU A 202 -5.14 -2.95 -9.58
CA LEU A 202 -4.01 -2.04 -9.39
C LEU A 202 -2.65 -2.73 -9.40
N ARG A 203 -2.59 -4.06 -9.22
CA ARG A 203 -1.33 -4.80 -9.06
C ARG A 203 -0.29 -4.48 -10.15
N ILE A 204 -0.64 -4.70 -11.42
CA ILE A 204 0.28 -4.50 -12.56
C ILE A 204 0.68 -3.02 -12.70
N THR A 205 -0.30 -2.12 -12.55
CA THR A 205 -0.09 -0.67 -12.61
C THR A 205 0.90 -0.21 -11.53
N PHE A 206 0.78 -0.78 -10.33
CA PHE A 206 1.64 -0.45 -9.19
C PHE A 206 3.10 -0.84 -9.44
N GLU A 207 3.38 -1.98 -10.09
CA GLU A 207 4.74 -2.37 -10.48
C GLU A 207 5.41 -1.30 -11.35
N ARG A 208 4.69 -0.79 -12.36
CA ARG A 208 5.22 0.26 -13.25
C ARG A 208 5.38 1.59 -12.54
N TYR A 209 4.44 1.93 -11.66
CA TYR A 209 4.54 3.10 -10.78
C TYR A 209 5.79 3.06 -9.89
N VAL A 210 6.12 1.91 -9.29
CA VAL A 210 7.32 1.76 -8.45
C VAL A 210 8.60 1.98 -9.26
N GLN A 211 8.69 1.44 -10.48
CA GLN A 211 9.85 1.63 -11.36
C GLN A 211 10.11 3.10 -11.67
N LEU A 212 9.06 3.82 -12.12
CA LEU A 212 9.17 5.24 -12.46
C LEU A 212 9.42 6.10 -11.21
N SER A 213 8.83 5.74 -10.07
CA SER A 213 9.08 6.38 -8.77
C SER A 213 10.55 6.31 -8.38
N ASN A 214 11.15 5.11 -8.43
CA ASN A 214 12.56 4.93 -8.12
C ASN A 214 13.46 5.63 -9.13
N LYS A 215 13.11 5.65 -10.42
CA LYS A 215 13.85 6.43 -11.41
C LYS A 215 13.82 7.93 -11.09
N ALA A 216 12.66 8.47 -10.73
CA ALA A 216 12.54 9.86 -10.31
C ALA A 216 13.41 10.16 -9.08
N ALA A 217 13.40 9.28 -8.08
CA ALA A 217 14.23 9.44 -6.89
C ALA A 217 15.74 9.45 -7.20
N ASN A 218 16.20 8.51 -8.04
CA ASN A 218 17.58 8.44 -8.50
C ASN A 218 18.03 9.71 -9.22
N LEU A 219 17.18 10.28 -10.08
CA LEU A 219 17.46 11.54 -10.78
C LEU A 219 17.51 12.76 -9.84
N ASN A 220 16.92 12.65 -8.64
CA ASN A 220 17.04 13.64 -7.56
C ASN A 220 18.21 13.34 -6.60
N GLY A 221 19.00 12.29 -6.82
CA GLY A 221 20.16 11.93 -5.99
C GLY A 221 19.83 11.07 -4.77
N TYR A 222 18.65 10.45 -4.73
CA TYR A 222 18.25 9.50 -3.68
C TYR A 222 18.29 8.07 -4.21
N LYS A 223 18.62 7.10 -3.34
CA LYS A 223 18.70 5.68 -3.69
C LYS A 223 17.38 5.12 -4.25
N ASP A 224 16.27 5.50 -3.64
CA ASP A 224 14.93 5.02 -3.94
C ASP A 224 13.87 6.06 -3.51
N MET A 225 12.62 5.84 -3.89
CA MET A 225 11.52 6.78 -3.55
C MET A 225 11.28 6.86 -2.04
N GLY A 226 11.52 5.78 -1.29
CA GLY A 226 11.42 5.78 0.17
C GLY A 226 12.41 6.76 0.80
N ALA A 227 13.67 6.74 0.38
CA ALA A 227 14.70 7.69 0.83
C ALA A 227 14.33 9.15 0.48
N LEU A 228 13.78 9.39 -0.72
CA LEU A 228 13.28 10.72 -1.09
C LEU A 228 12.15 11.18 -0.15
N TRP A 229 11.21 10.29 0.19
CA TRP A 229 10.13 10.62 1.12
C TRP A 229 10.63 10.91 2.53
N ARG A 230 11.53 10.08 3.06
CA ARG A 230 12.13 10.26 4.40
C ARG A 230 12.94 11.55 4.51
N SER A 231 13.55 12.01 3.41
CA SER A 231 14.30 13.28 3.40
C SER A 231 13.47 14.51 3.80
N LYS A 232 12.13 14.47 3.67
CA LYS A 232 11.23 15.56 4.09
C LYS A 232 11.21 15.79 5.60
N TYR A 233 11.70 14.83 6.38
CA TYR A 233 11.81 14.93 7.83
C TYR A 233 13.17 15.46 8.28
N GLU A 234 14.12 15.71 7.37
CA GLU A 234 15.42 16.34 7.68
C GLU A 234 16.11 15.69 8.91
N SER A 235 15.98 14.37 9.07
CA SER A 235 16.51 13.59 10.19
C SER A 235 17.26 12.37 9.69
N GLU A 236 18.50 12.18 10.16
CA GLU A 236 19.35 11.03 9.84
C GLU A 236 18.96 9.79 10.66
N THR A 237 18.37 9.98 11.84
CA THR A 237 17.97 8.92 12.79
C THR A 237 16.52 8.51 12.66
N LEU A 238 15.82 8.95 11.61
CA LEU A 238 14.36 8.81 11.49
C LEU A 238 13.88 7.36 11.66
N GLU A 239 14.56 6.37 11.06
CA GLU A 239 14.14 4.97 11.15
C GLU A 239 14.28 4.43 12.58
N ASP A 240 15.38 4.75 13.27
CA ASP A 240 15.62 4.36 14.66
C ASP A 240 14.61 5.04 15.61
N ASP A 241 14.37 6.34 15.40
CA ASP A 241 13.40 7.12 16.18
C ASP A 241 11.99 6.50 16.06
N LEU A 242 11.60 6.07 14.85
CA LEU A 242 10.29 5.45 14.62
C LEU A 242 10.13 4.11 15.31
N GLU A 243 11.16 3.25 15.23
CA GLU A 243 11.14 1.96 15.91
C GLU A 243 11.08 2.16 17.43
N GLN A 244 11.86 3.10 17.98
CA GLN A 244 11.80 3.44 19.40
C GLN A 244 10.39 3.91 19.81
N LEU A 245 9.79 4.84 19.08
CA LEU A 245 8.43 5.33 19.35
C LEU A 245 7.41 4.19 19.29
N TYR A 246 7.54 3.28 18.32
CA TYR A 246 6.66 2.12 18.20
C TYR A 246 6.79 1.18 19.40
N GLN A 247 8.01 0.83 19.81
CA GLN A 247 8.29 -0.04 20.96
C GLN A 247 7.75 0.54 22.27
N GLU A 248 7.91 1.85 22.49
CA GLU A 248 7.37 2.53 23.67
C GLU A 248 5.82 2.46 23.76
N LEU A 249 5.15 2.41 22.61
CA LEU A 249 3.69 2.34 22.52
C LEU A 249 3.13 0.91 22.52
N GLN A 250 3.97 -0.09 22.26
CA GLN A 250 3.58 -1.48 22.13
C GLN A 250 2.81 -2.03 23.35
N PRO A 251 3.19 -1.75 24.62
CA PRO A 251 2.47 -2.26 25.78
C PRO A 251 1.00 -1.85 25.83
N LEU A 252 0.68 -0.63 25.38
CA LEU A 252 -0.69 -0.13 25.30
C LEU A 252 -1.48 -0.86 24.21
N TYR A 253 -0.88 -1.07 23.04
CA TYR A 253 -1.50 -1.80 21.95
C TYR A 253 -1.77 -3.27 22.30
N LEU A 254 -0.80 -3.98 22.88
CA LEU A 254 -0.94 -5.40 23.21
C LEU A 254 -2.04 -5.65 24.26
N ASN A 255 -2.16 -4.77 25.24
CA ASN A 255 -3.23 -4.86 26.24
C ASN A 255 -4.62 -4.60 25.64
N LEU A 256 -4.73 -3.62 24.74
CA LEU A 256 -5.98 -3.36 24.02
C LEU A 256 -6.34 -4.51 23.08
N HIS A 257 -5.37 -5.03 22.31
CA HIS A 257 -5.54 -6.16 21.40
C HIS A 257 -6.07 -7.39 22.12
N ALA A 258 -5.42 -7.81 23.22
CA ALA A 258 -5.85 -8.97 23.99
C ALA A 258 -7.28 -8.80 24.54
N TYR A 259 -7.59 -7.61 25.09
CA TYR A 259 -8.92 -7.28 25.59
C TYR A 259 -10.00 -7.38 24.49
N VAL A 260 -9.73 -6.79 23.33
CA VAL A 260 -10.64 -6.82 22.16
C VAL A 260 -10.78 -8.24 21.64
N ARG A 261 -9.69 -9.00 21.51
CA ARG A 261 -9.72 -10.40 21.07
C ARG A 261 -10.63 -11.25 21.95
N ARG A 262 -10.55 -11.13 23.27
CA ARG A 262 -11.49 -11.81 24.19
C ARG A 262 -12.94 -11.42 23.91
N ALA A 263 -13.22 -10.14 23.74
CA ALA A 263 -14.58 -9.67 23.50
C ALA A 263 -15.12 -10.19 22.16
N LEU A 264 -14.29 -10.24 21.11
CA LEU A 264 -14.64 -10.85 19.83
C LEU A 264 -14.85 -12.37 19.95
N HIS A 265 -13.99 -13.06 20.71
CA HIS A 265 -14.16 -14.48 21.01
C HIS A 265 -15.51 -14.77 21.68
N ARG A 266 -15.93 -13.93 22.63
CA ARG A 266 -17.24 -14.05 23.30
C ARG A 266 -18.41 -13.87 22.33
N HIS A 267 -18.26 -13.03 21.30
CA HIS A 267 -19.33 -12.72 20.36
C HIS A 267 -19.39 -13.69 19.18
N TYR A 268 -18.26 -13.93 18.51
CA TYR A 268 -18.16 -14.76 17.30
C TYR A 268 -17.86 -16.24 17.58
N GLY A 269 -17.43 -16.57 18.80
CA GLY A 269 -17.17 -17.94 19.22
C GLY A 269 -15.73 -18.43 18.98
N PRO A 270 -15.39 -19.60 19.57
CA PRO A 270 -14.03 -20.17 19.54
C PRO A 270 -13.62 -20.74 18.17
N GLU A 271 -14.58 -21.00 17.28
CA GLU A 271 -14.30 -21.52 15.93
C GLU A 271 -13.60 -20.47 15.05
N LEU A 272 -13.93 -19.19 15.26
CA LEU A 272 -13.40 -18.08 14.46
C LEU A 272 -12.25 -17.34 15.14
N ILE A 273 -12.27 -17.24 16.47
CA ILE A 273 -11.29 -16.46 17.23
C ILE A 273 -10.48 -17.40 18.12
N ASP A 274 -9.17 -17.48 17.88
CA ASP A 274 -8.24 -18.14 18.80
C ASP A 274 -7.88 -17.16 19.95
N PRO A 275 -8.11 -17.51 21.23
CA PRO A 275 -7.68 -16.71 22.38
C PRO A 275 -6.18 -16.38 22.43
N ARG A 276 -5.33 -17.13 21.71
CA ARG A 276 -3.87 -16.99 21.63
C ARG A 276 -3.38 -16.53 20.26
N GLY A 277 -4.28 -16.39 19.30
CA GLY A 277 -3.96 -16.11 17.92
C GLY A 277 -4.22 -14.67 17.47
N PRO A 278 -3.93 -14.37 16.21
CA PRO A 278 -4.26 -13.09 15.59
C PRO A 278 -5.78 -12.90 15.36
N ILE A 279 -6.24 -11.65 15.25
CA ILE A 279 -7.65 -11.32 15.01
C ILE A 279 -7.93 -11.30 13.48
N PRO A 280 -9.02 -11.90 12.99
CA PRO A 280 -9.44 -11.76 11.59
C PRO A 280 -9.71 -10.29 11.22
N ALA A 281 -9.07 -9.82 10.14
CA ALA A 281 -9.00 -8.40 9.80
C ALA A 281 -10.33 -7.74 9.40
N HIS A 282 -11.41 -8.50 9.16
CA HIS A 282 -12.72 -7.99 8.76
C HIS A 282 -13.67 -7.71 9.92
N LEU A 283 -13.32 -8.11 11.16
CA LEU A 283 -14.22 -8.05 12.32
C LEU A 283 -14.08 -6.76 13.17
N LEU A 284 -13.30 -5.80 12.68
CA LEU A 284 -12.79 -4.69 13.50
C LEU A 284 -13.46 -3.35 13.18
N GLY A 285 -14.68 -3.37 12.64
CA GLY A 285 -15.50 -2.17 12.49
C GLY A 285 -15.06 -1.21 11.36
N ASN A 286 -14.05 -1.59 10.58
CA ASN A 286 -13.45 -0.75 9.55
C ASN A 286 -12.83 -1.60 8.43
N MET A 287 -12.94 -1.16 7.18
CA MET A 287 -12.46 -1.85 5.98
C MET A 287 -10.98 -2.31 6.05
N TRP A 288 -10.13 -1.58 6.77
CA TRP A 288 -8.70 -1.88 6.92
C TRP A 288 -8.29 -2.24 8.34
N ALA A 289 -9.24 -2.28 9.29
CA ALA A 289 -8.97 -2.41 10.73
C ALA A 289 -7.98 -1.36 11.26
N GLN A 290 -7.99 -0.15 10.70
CA GLN A 290 -7.11 0.94 11.15
C GLN A 290 -7.65 1.69 12.38
N SER A 291 -8.95 1.60 12.61
CA SER A 291 -9.69 2.13 13.76
C SER A 291 -10.73 1.07 14.13
N TRP A 292 -10.89 0.81 15.43
CA TRP A 292 -11.78 -0.20 15.98
C TRP A 292 -12.94 0.42 16.75
N VAL A 293 -13.14 1.74 16.63
CA VAL A 293 -14.17 2.46 17.41
C VAL A 293 -15.59 1.97 17.12
N ASN A 294 -15.84 1.48 15.90
CA ASN A 294 -17.15 1.01 15.48
C ASN A 294 -17.57 -0.34 16.08
N ILE A 295 -16.70 -1.03 16.82
CA ILE A 295 -17.05 -2.23 17.62
C ILE A 295 -17.15 -1.93 19.13
N LEU A 296 -17.26 -0.65 19.51
CA LEU A 296 -17.34 -0.23 20.91
C LEU A 296 -18.47 -0.93 21.70
N ASP A 297 -19.60 -1.19 21.05
CA ASP A 297 -20.73 -1.97 21.58
C ASP A 297 -20.32 -3.38 22.06
N LEU A 298 -19.39 -4.04 21.38
CA LEU A 298 -18.91 -5.39 21.74
C LEU A 298 -17.90 -5.37 22.89
N VAL A 299 -17.14 -4.28 23.00
CA VAL A 299 -15.94 -4.17 23.83
C VAL A 299 -16.09 -3.14 24.95
N LEU A 300 -17.30 -2.68 25.24
CA LEU A 300 -17.54 -1.66 26.25
C LEU A 300 -17.16 -2.18 27.67
N PRO A 301 -16.22 -1.52 28.38
CA PRO A 301 -15.79 -1.93 29.73
C PRO A 301 -16.93 -2.04 30.74
N PHE A 302 -17.81 -1.04 30.76
CA PHE A 302 -18.96 -0.96 31.66
C PHE A 302 -20.26 -0.83 30.86
N PRO A 303 -20.88 -1.95 30.44
CA PRO A 303 -22.04 -1.95 29.55
C PRO A 303 -23.30 -1.26 30.11
N LYS A 304 -23.39 -1.10 31.43
CA LYS A 304 -24.52 -0.43 32.10
C LYS A 304 -24.48 1.09 32.00
N LYS A 305 -23.37 1.66 31.49
CA LYS A 305 -23.15 3.10 31.33
C LYS A 305 -22.61 3.41 29.92
N PRO A 306 -23.38 3.10 28.86
CA PRO A 306 -22.95 3.39 27.50
C PRO A 306 -22.78 4.91 27.30
N PRO A 307 -21.81 5.34 26.48
CA PRO A 307 -21.71 6.74 26.07
C PRO A 307 -23.00 7.22 25.39
N GLU A 308 -23.33 8.50 25.54
CA GLU A 308 -24.44 9.10 24.80
C GLU A 308 -24.15 9.11 23.29
N ASP A 309 -25.17 8.80 22.49
CA ASP A 309 -25.07 8.81 21.03
C ASP A 309 -25.14 10.24 20.50
N ILE A 310 -23.97 10.87 20.36
CA ILE A 310 -23.80 12.24 19.85
C ILE A 310 -24.38 12.37 18.44
N THR A 311 -24.24 11.36 17.59
CA THR A 311 -24.79 11.36 16.23
C THR A 311 -26.31 11.47 16.26
N LYS A 312 -26.98 10.68 17.12
CA LYS A 312 -28.42 10.76 17.32
C LYS A 312 -28.85 12.12 17.89
N ILE A 313 -28.08 12.69 18.82
CA ILE A 313 -28.34 14.02 19.38
C ILE A 313 -28.25 15.08 18.27
N MET A 314 -27.19 15.11 17.46
CA MET A 314 -27.03 16.03 16.33
C MET A 314 -28.19 15.93 15.33
N LYS A 315 -28.59 14.70 14.96
CA LYS A 315 -29.73 14.45 14.06
C LYS A 315 -31.04 14.93 14.67
N SER A 316 -31.29 14.68 15.96
CA SER A 316 -32.49 15.15 16.67
C SER A 316 -32.57 16.67 16.80
N GLN A 317 -31.42 17.34 16.85
CA GLN A 317 -31.30 18.80 16.83
C GLN A 317 -31.28 19.38 15.40
N HIS A 318 -31.53 18.56 14.38
CA HIS A 318 -31.54 18.95 12.96
C HIS A 318 -30.25 19.66 12.50
N TRP A 319 -29.09 19.17 12.95
CA TRP A 319 -27.81 19.66 12.45
C TRP A 319 -27.68 19.39 10.95
N LYS A 320 -27.02 20.32 10.25
CA LYS A 320 -26.64 20.21 8.84
C LYS A 320 -25.12 20.27 8.71
N PRO A 321 -24.53 19.80 7.60
CA PRO A 321 -23.09 19.94 7.35
C PRO A 321 -22.57 21.35 7.59
N SER A 322 -23.25 22.40 7.11
CA SER A 322 -22.85 23.80 7.32
C SER A 322 -22.65 24.16 8.80
N LYS A 323 -23.55 23.70 9.67
CA LYS A 323 -23.44 23.92 11.13
C LYS A 323 -22.19 23.25 11.69
N MET A 324 -21.85 22.04 11.24
CA MET A 324 -20.65 21.33 11.69
C MET A 324 -19.36 22.11 11.35
N PHE A 325 -19.29 22.71 10.16
CA PHE A 325 -18.20 23.61 9.78
C PHE A 325 -18.19 24.90 10.62
N GLU A 326 -19.35 25.51 10.89
CA GLU A 326 -19.45 26.71 11.73
C GLU A 326 -18.97 26.42 13.17
N GLU A 327 -19.27 25.24 13.71
CA GLU A 327 -18.81 24.81 15.02
C GLU A 327 -17.28 24.66 15.09
N ALA A 328 -16.68 24.10 14.04
CA ALA A 328 -15.22 24.06 13.91
C ALA A 328 -14.61 25.47 13.79
N GLU A 329 -15.21 26.36 12.98
CA GLU A 329 -14.74 27.76 12.88
C GLU A 329 -14.83 28.49 14.22
N LYS A 330 -15.93 28.33 14.97
CA LYS A 330 -16.10 28.88 16.32
C LYS A 330 -15.00 28.39 17.26
N PHE A 331 -14.62 27.11 17.17
CA PHE A 331 -13.52 26.59 17.97
C PHE A 331 -12.20 27.34 17.70
N PHE A 332 -11.78 27.44 16.44
CA PHE A 332 -10.51 28.10 16.10
C PHE A 332 -10.53 29.61 16.41
N THR A 333 -11.62 30.30 16.12
CA THR A 333 -11.77 31.73 16.45
C THR A 333 -11.85 31.95 17.97
N SER A 334 -12.37 31.00 18.75
CA SER A 334 -12.34 31.02 20.23
C SER A 334 -10.91 31.04 20.78
N LEU A 335 -9.95 30.43 20.06
CA LEU A 335 -8.52 30.47 20.40
C LEU A 335 -7.85 31.79 20.00
N GLY A 336 -8.54 32.67 19.26
CA GLY A 336 -7.97 33.91 18.73
C GLY A 336 -7.25 33.71 17.39
N MET A 337 -7.51 32.59 16.70
CA MET A 337 -6.97 32.33 15.36
C MET A 337 -7.82 33.04 14.30
N LEU A 338 -7.39 32.94 13.04
CA LEU A 338 -7.97 33.68 11.92
C LEU A 338 -9.34 33.10 11.54
N SER A 339 -10.31 33.96 11.25
CA SER A 339 -11.57 33.53 10.62
C SER A 339 -11.32 33.06 9.18
N THR A 340 -12.13 32.11 8.72
CA THR A 340 -12.06 31.70 7.31
C THR A 340 -12.59 32.81 6.40
N PRO A 341 -12.02 33.01 5.20
CA PRO A 341 -12.47 34.05 4.29
C PRO A 341 -13.85 33.69 3.70
N PRO A 342 -14.67 34.68 3.27
CA PRO A 342 -15.96 34.38 2.64
C PRO A 342 -15.89 33.46 1.41
N SER A 343 -14.76 33.48 0.68
CA SER A 343 -14.49 32.56 -0.43
C SER A 343 -14.48 31.09 -0.01
N PHE A 344 -14.03 30.77 1.21
CA PHE A 344 -14.00 29.41 1.74
C PHE A 344 -15.41 28.81 1.77
N TRP A 345 -16.38 29.53 2.33
CA TRP A 345 -17.77 29.08 2.43
C TRP A 345 -18.46 28.96 1.06
N LYS A 346 -18.09 29.83 0.13
CA LYS A 346 -18.66 29.83 -1.23
C LYS A 346 -18.13 28.70 -2.10
N ASN A 347 -16.83 28.39 -1.99
CA ASN A 347 -16.14 27.53 -2.95
C ASN A 347 -15.88 26.11 -2.44
N SER A 348 -16.01 25.83 -1.14
CA SER A 348 -15.80 24.49 -0.58
C SER A 348 -16.94 23.53 -0.95
N MET A 349 -16.60 22.24 -1.11
CA MET A 349 -17.57 21.17 -1.28
C MET A 349 -17.79 20.51 0.09
N MET A 350 -18.79 20.98 0.81
CA MET A 350 -19.11 20.54 2.19
C MET A 350 -20.04 19.33 2.25
N GLU A 351 -20.68 18.98 1.13
CA GLU A 351 -21.59 17.85 1.00
C GLU A 351 -21.48 17.26 -0.40
N ARG A 352 -21.93 16.00 -0.58
CA ARG A 352 -21.95 15.36 -1.89
C ARG A 352 -22.94 16.08 -2.81
N PRO A 353 -22.53 16.53 -4.01
CA PRO A 353 -23.46 17.16 -4.95
C PRO A 353 -24.58 16.21 -5.38
N ALA A 354 -25.82 16.71 -5.40
CA ALA A 354 -27.00 15.93 -5.78
C ALA A 354 -27.33 15.95 -7.29
N ASP A 355 -26.47 16.57 -8.11
CA ASP A 355 -26.68 16.76 -9.54
C ASP A 355 -26.09 15.64 -10.42
N GLY A 356 -25.72 14.51 -9.80
CA GLY A 356 -25.26 13.31 -10.49
C GLY A 356 -23.80 13.35 -10.94
N ARG A 357 -23.02 14.37 -10.58
CA ARG A 357 -21.59 14.39 -10.87
C ARG A 357 -20.83 13.40 -9.97
N GLU A 358 -19.82 12.75 -10.54
CA GLU A 358 -18.90 11.90 -9.77
C GLU A 358 -17.82 12.75 -9.11
N VAL A 359 -17.51 12.44 -7.85
CA VAL A 359 -16.55 13.19 -7.02
C VAL A 359 -15.66 12.23 -6.23
N GLU A 360 -14.47 12.68 -5.89
CA GLU A 360 -13.59 12.00 -4.95
C GLU A 360 -14.01 12.42 -3.53
N CYS A 361 -14.59 11.51 -2.74
CA CYS A 361 -15.21 11.85 -1.46
C CYS A 361 -14.23 11.95 -0.27
N HIS A 362 -12.99 11.47 -0.41
CA HIS A 362 -12.03 11.47 0.69
C HIS A 362 -11.75 12.91 1.17
N ALA A 363 -11.83 13.09 2.49
CA ALA A 363 -11.73 14.42 3.10
C ALA A 363 -10.34 15.04 2.85
N SER A 364 -10.32 16.27 2.35
CA SER A 364 -9.07 17.01 2.08
C SER A 364 -9.25 18.52 2.19
N ALA A 365 -8.17 19.21 2.58
CA ALA A 365 -8.05 20.67 2.63
C ALA A 365 -7.07 21.15 1.57
N TRP A 366 -7.37 22.30 0.95
CA TRP A 366 -6.67 22.80 -0.25
C TRP A 366 -6.22 24.25 -0.08
N ASP A 367 -4.92 24.51 -0.29
CA ASP A 367 -4.34 25.85 -0.49
C ASP A 367 -4.14 26.09 -1.99
N PHE A 368 -4.76 27.14 -2.53
CA PHE A 368 -4.65 27.51 -3.96
C PHE A 368 -3.42 28.38 -4.25
N TYR A 369 -2.51 28.53 -3.28
CA TYR A 369 -1.23 29.23 -3.35
C TYR A 369 -1.30 30.73 -3.69
N ASN A 370 -2.50 31.31 -3.75
CA ASN A 370 -2.72 32.73 -4.01
C ASN A 370 -2.93 33.57 -2.73
N GLY A 371 -2.85 32.94 -1.54
CA GLY A 371 -2.99 33.55 -0.22
C GLY A 371 -4.41 34.00 0.15
N ARG A 372 -5.41 33.68 -0.68
CA ARG A 372 -6.80 34.17 -0.56
C ARG A 372 -7.86 33.07 -0.66
N ASP A 373 -7.58 32.01 -1.42
CA ASP A 373 -8.52 30.92 -1.68
C ASP A 373 -8.05 29.64 -1.01
N PHE A 374 -8.90 29.13 -0.12
CA PHE A 374 -8.70 27.94 0.68
C PHE A 374 -10.03 27.20 0.69
N ARG A 375 -10.01 25.88 0.50
CA ARG A 375 -11.23 25.07 0.36
C ARG A 375 -11.12 23.75 1.10
N ILE A 376 -12.25 23.21 1.54
CA ILE A 376 -12.37 21.82 1.98
C ILE A 376 -13.25 21.05 0.99
N LYS A 377 -12.85 19.81 0.69
CA LYS A 377 -13.65 18.84 -0.05
C LYS A 377 -13.96 17.67 0.87
N LYS A 378 -15.24 17.46 1.18
CA LYS A 378 -15.73 16.32 1.96
C LYS A 378 -17.19 16.01 1.64
N CYS A 379 -17.51 14.74 1.41
CA CYS A 379 -18.89 14.27 1.35
C CYS A 379 -19.41 14.09 2.79
N THR A 380 -19.86 15.17 3.42
CA THR A 380 -20.18 15.17 4.86
C THR A 380 -21.53 14.53 5.16
N GLU A 381 -21.53 13.56 6.06
CA GLU A 381 -22.70 13.03 6.74
C GLU A 381 -22.82 13.59 8.16
N VAL A 382 -24.05 13.67 8.68
CA VAL A 382 -24.28 14.21 10.04
C VAL A 382 -23.98 13.12 11.07
N THR A 383 -22.69 12.93 11.37
CA THR A 383 -22.16 11.99 12.37
C THR A 383 -21.07 12.64 13.23
N VAL A 384 -20.77 12.06 14.39
CA VAL A 384 -19.65 12.52 15.24
C VAL A 384 -18.28 12.30 14.59
N GLU A 385 -18.12 11.22 13.82
CA GLU A 385 -16.89 10.95 13.06
C GLU A 385 -16.63 12.06 12.04
N ASP A 386 -17.67 12.45 11.28
CA ASP A 386 -17.58 13.52 10.31
C ASP A 386 -17.41 14.89 10.94
N LEU A 387 -18.00 15.12 12.13
CA LEU A 387 -17.75 16.32 12.92
C LEU A 387 -16.25 16.42 13.24
N LEU A 388 -15.66 15.40 13.86
CA LEU A 388 -14.24 15.41 14.21
C LEU A 388 -13.34 15.49 12.96
N SER A 389 -13.75 14.86 11.86
CA SER A 389 -13.08 15.00 10.55
C SER A 389 -13.06 16.46 10.08
N ILE A 390 -14.16 17.20 10.20
CA ILE A 390 -14.22 18.64 9.86
C ILE A 390 -13.30 19.46 10.76
N PHE A 391 -13.27 19.19 12.06
CA PHE A 391 -12.32 19.86 12.97
C PHE A 391 -10.88 19.62 12.56
N HIS A 392 -10.54 18.40 12.15
CA HIS A 392 -9.21 18.07 11.62
C HIS A 392 -8.92 18.86 10.33
N GLN A 393 -9.82 18.86 9.35
CA GLN A 393 -9.63 19.58 8.08
C GLN A 393 -9.54 21.10 8.27
N MET A 394 -10.30 21.66 9.19
CA MET A 394 -10.22 23.08 9.56
C MET A 394 -8.89 23.44 10.22
N GLY A 395 -8.22 22.49 10.87
CA GLY A 395 -6.84 22.65 11.35
C GLY A 395 -5.83 22.85 10.21
N HIS A 396 -5.99 22.12 9.10
CA HIS A 396 -5.20 22.35 7.88
C HIS A 396 -5.45 23.74 7.31
N ILE A 397 -6.71 24.16 7.22
CA ILE A 397 -7.07 25.53 6.77
C ILE A 397 -6.44 26.60 7.66
N GLN A 398 -6.42 26.40 8.99
CA GLN A 398 -5.72 27.33 9.87
C GLN A 398 -4.22 27.36 9.59
N TYR A 399 -3.58 26.22 9.39
CA TYR A 399 -2.17 26.20 8.97
C TYR A 399 -1.96 27.04 7.70
N PHE A 400 -2.83 26.85 6.70
CA PHE A 400 -2.77 27.58 5.44
C PHE A 400 -2.87 29.09 5.63
N LEU A 401 -3.83 29.52 6.44
CA LEU A 401 -4.04 30.93 6.75
C LEU A 401 -2.84 31.56 7.48
N GLN A 402 -2.17 30.83 8.36
CA GLN A 402 -1.07 31.35 9.17
C GLN A 402 0.21 31.55 8.35
N TYR A 403 0.55 30.62 7.46
CA TYR A 403 1.78 30.70 6.66
C TYR A 403 1.60 31.36 5.28
N ARG A 404 0.39 31.86 4.96
CA ARG A 404 0.05 32.38 3.61
C ARG A 404 0.97 33.48 3.07
N ASN A 405 1.68 34.17 3.96
CA ASN A 405 2.60 35.26 3.60
C ASN A 405 4.04 34.78 3.40
N LEU A 406 4.34 33.50 3.65
CA LEU A 406 5.65 32.92 3.34
C LEU A 406 5.77 32.68 1.83
N SER A 407 7.02 32.51 1.38
CA SER A 407 7.28 31.99 0.04
C SER A 407 6.55 30.67 -0.17
N VAL A 408 6.03 30.44 -1.38
CA VAL A 408 5.24 29.26 -1.75
C VAL A 408 5.91 27.95 -1.33
N ILE A 409 7.24 27.85 -1.44
CA ILE A 409 7.97 26.63 -1.06
C ILE A 409 8.06 26.40 0.46
N PHE A 410 7.81 27.44 1.27
CA PHE A 410 7.70 27.35 2.71
C PHE A 410 6.27 27.16 3.22
N ARG A 411 5.26 27.25 2.36
CA ARG A 411 3.84 26.97 2.68
C ARG A 411 3.59 25.46 2.76
N ALA A 412 4.18 24.88 3.79
CA ALA A 412 4.02 23.51 4.24
C ALA A 412 4.31 23.50 5.73
N GLY A 413 3.84 22.49 6.47
CA GLY A 413 4.22 22.30 7.86
C GLY A 413 5.72 22.08 8.03
N ALA A 414 6.22 22.29 9.26
CA ALA A 414 7.64 22.16 9.58
C ALA A 414 8.26 20.83 9.08
N ASN A 415 7.49 19.75 9.20
CA ASN A 415 7.60 18.53 8.42
C ASN A 415 6.16 18.03 8.11
N PRO A 416 5.98 16.98 7.27
CA PRO A 416 4.64 16.50 6.91
C PRO A 416 3.75 16.08 8.09
N ALA A 417 4.33 15.64 9.22
CA ALA A 417 3.57 15.21 10.38
C ALA A 417 2.97 16.39 11.18
N PHE A 418 3.57 17.58 11.11
CA PHE A 418 3.05 18.77 11.79
C PHE A 418 1.68 19.19 11.24
N GLU A 419 1.46 19.10 9.92
CA GLU A 419 0.18 19.46 9.31
C GLU A 419 -0.95 18.59 9.89
N GLU A 420 -0.75 17.27 9.85
CA GLU A 420 -1.72 16.30 10.38
C GLU A 420 -1.92 16.42 11.90
N ALA A 421 -0.85 16.74 12.65
CA ALA A 421 -0.91 16.88 14.11
C ALA A 421 -1.75 18.08 14.57
N VAL A 422 -1.73 19.19 13.80
CA VAL A 422 -2.49 20.40 14.13
C VAL A 422 -3.99 20.19 13.96
N GLY A 423 -4.42 19.50 12.90
CA GLY A 423 -5.81 19.06 12.79
C GLY A 423 -6.20 18.15 13.95
N SER A 424 -5.37 17.16 14.24
CA SER A 424 -5.68 16.11 15.22
C SER A 424 -5.68 16.59 16.66
N VAL A 425 -4.80 17.51 17.06
CA VAL A 425 -4.75 18.02 18.45
C VAL A 425 -6.04 18.72 18.85
N ILE A 426 -6.70 19.37 17.89
CA ILE A 426 -7.96 20.08 18.10
C ILE A 426 -9.10 19.07 18.34
N THR A 427 -9.09 17.94 17.61
CA THR A 427 -10.09 16.88 17.79
C THR A 427 -10.12 16.34 19.22
N LEU A 428 -8.96 16.25 19.90
CA LEU A 428 -8.88 15.79 21.29
C LEU A 428 -9.64 16.70 22.26
N SER A 429 -9.61 18.02 22.05
CA SER A 429 -10.39 18.95 22.86
C SER A 429 -11.85 18.99 22.43
N ALA A 430 -12.14 18.95 21.13
CA ALA A 430 -13.49 18.96 20.59
C ALA A 430 -14.31 17.72 21.01
N SER A 431 -13.66 16.57 21.20
CA SER A 431 -14.27 15.33 21.70
C SER A 431 -14.31 15.23 23.23
N SER A 432 -13.76 16.21 23.97
CA SER A 432 -13.77 16.16 25.42
C SER A 432 -15.19 16.30 25.98
N HIS A 433 -15.47 15.61 27.09
CA HIS A 433 -16.77 15.68 27.77
C HIS A 433 -17.19 17.14 28.05
N LYS A 434 -16.25 17.96 28.54
CA LYS A 434 -16.47 19.39 28.81
C LYS A 434 -16.90 20.15 27.56
N HIS A 435 -16.26 19.90 26.42
CA HIS A 435 -16.60 20.59 25.18
C HIS A 435 -17.99 20.19 24.68
N LEU A 436 -18.24 18.89 24.56
CA LEU A 436 -19.50 18.35 24.06
C LEU A 436 -20.69 18.77 24.93
N LEU A 437 -20.54 18.78 26.26
CA LEU A 437 -21.53 19.30 27.19
C LEU A 437 -21.84 20.78 26.92
N ASN A 438 -20.81 21.62 26.78
CA ASN A 438 -20.96 23.06 26.51
C ASN A 438 -21.59 23.36 25.14
N ARG A 439 -21.51 22.42 24.18
CA ARG A 439 -22.19 22.52 22.88
C ARG A 439 -23.59 21.91 22.86
N GLY A 440 -24.06 21.39 24.00
CA GLY A 440 -25.37 20.71 24.09
C GLY A 440 -25.42 19.37 23.36
N LEU A 441 -24.28 18.70 23.24
CA LEU A 441 -24.12 17.37 22.62
C LEU A 441 -24.03 16.24 23.66
N LEU A 442 -24.07 16.58 24.96
CA LEU A 442 -24.21 15.66 26.09
C LEU A 442 -25.24 16.22 27.07
N SER A 443 -25.88 15.34 27.83
CA SER A 443 -26.91 15.70 28.82
C SER A 443 -26.39 15.67 30.26
N HIS A 444 -25.45 14.78 30.57
CA HIS A 444 -24.92 14.62 31.93
C HIS A 444 -23.74 15.56 32.21
N GLN A 445 -23.80 16.24 33.35
CA GLN A 445 -22.83 17.28 33.74
C GLN A 445 -21.54 16.74 34.35
N HIS A 446 -21.57 15.50 34.85
CA HIS A 446 -20.44 14.86 35.52
C HIS A 446 -20.22 13.48 34.93
N GLN A 447 -18.94 13.14 34.73
CA GLN A 447 -18.48 11.83 34.30
C GLN A 447 -17.86 11.09 35.49
N ASP A 448 -18.40 9.92 35.83
CA ASP A 448 -17.83 9.08 36.87
C ASP A 448 -16.64 8.24 36.37
N SER A 449 -16.02 7.46 37.25
CA SER A 449 -14.83 6.68 36.89
C SER A 449 -15.09 5.57 35.88
N GLU A 450 -16.30 4.99 35.85
CA GLU A 450 -16.66 3.95 34.89
C GLU A 450 -16.91 4.57 33.50
N GLU A 451 -17.63 5.69 33.47
CA GLU A 451 -17.86 6.46 32.24
C GLU A 451 -16.56 7.02 31.66
N GLU A 452 -15.60 7.39 32.52
CA GLU A 452 -14.26 7.82 32.13
C GLU A 452 -13.47 6.71 31.45
N VAL A 453 -13.54 5.49 31.97
CA VAL A 453 -12.92 4.31 31.32
C VAL A 453 -13.61 4.01 29.99
N ASN A 454 -14.94 4.06 29.91
CA ASN A 454 -15.69 3.88 28.66
C ASN A 454 -15.30 4.93 27.61
N PHE A 455 -15.17 6.21 28.01
CA PHE A 455 -14.69 7.26 27.12
C PHE A 455 -13.27 6.99 26.64
N LEU A 456 -12.33 6.71 27.55
CA LEU A 456 -10.95 6.42 27.17
C LEU A 456 -10.85 5.19 26.25
N MET A 457 -11.69 4.17 26.47
CA MET A 457 -11.78 3.02 25.57
C MET A 457 -12.20 3.45 24.16
N SER A 458 -13.22 4.31 24.02
CA SER A 458 -13.66 4.81 22.71
C SER A 458 -12.53 5.53 21.96
N VAL A 459 -11.79 6.41 22.65
CA VAL A 459 -10.64 7.12 22.07
C VAL A 459 -9.49 6.14 21.77
N ALA A 460 -9.29 5.12 22.62
CA ALA A 460 -8.23 4.14 22.44
C ALA A 460 -8.48 3.27 21.21
N LEU A 461 -9.70 2.80 20.99
CA LEU A 461 -10.08 2.01 19.81
C LEU A 461 -9.88 2.79 18.50
N GLU A 462 -9.99 4.11 18.53
CA GLU A 462 -9.69 4.96 17.38
C GLU A 462 -8.17 5.15 17.18
N LYS A 463 -7.44 5.51 18.25
CA LYS A 463 -6.05 5.99 18.15
C LYS A 463 -4.99 4.89 18.27
N ILE A 464 -5.21 3.88 19.10
CA ILE A 464 -4.18 2.89 19.46
C ILE A 464 -4.00 1.81 18.38
N PRO A 465 -5.05 1.23 17.78
CA PRO A 465 -4.91 0.34 16.62
C PRO A 465 -4.28 1.00 15.40
N PHE A 466 -4.41 2.32 15.31
CA PHE A 466 -3.80 3.10 14.24
C PHE A 466 -2.27 3.15 14.34
N ILE A 467 -1.67 2.96 15.52
CA ILE A 467 -0.21 2.97 15.74
C ILE A 467 0.48 1.91 14.85
N PRO A 468 0.24 0.60 15.02
CA PRO A 468 0.89 -0.40 14.19
C PRO A 468 0.44 -0.34 12.73
N PHE A 469 -0.81 0.05 12.46
CA PHE A 469 -1.29 0.22 11.08
C PHE A 469 -0.52 1.30 10.33
N SER A 470 -0.38 2.49 10.93
CA SER A 470 0.30 3.61 10.29
C SER A 470 1.81 3.40 10.18
N TYR A 471 2.40 2.67 11.12
CA TYR A 471 3.82 2.28 11.08
C TYR A 471 4.11 1.33 9.91
N LEU A 472 3.35 0.23 9.77
CA LEU A 472 3.65 -0.79 8.77
C LEU A 472 3.40 -0.33 7.33
N MET A 473 2.50 0.65 7.11
CA MET A 473 2.13 1.14 5.78
C MET A 473 3.33 1.67 4.99
N ASP A 474 4.14 2.55 5.61
CA ASP A 474 5.33 3.07 4.95
C ASP A 474 6.53 2.14 5.07
N LEU A 475 6.61 1.32 6.13
CA LEU A 475 7.62 0.25 6.20
C LEU A 475 7.49 -0.71 5.01
N PHE A 476 6.26 -1.14 4.67
CA PHE A 476 5.98 -1.93 3.46
C PHE A 476 6.45 -1.20 2.20
N ARG A 477 6.01 0.04 2.01
CA ARG A 477 6.36 0.81 0.80
C ARG A 477 7.85 1.09 0.67
N TRP A 478 8.55 1.37 1.76
CA TRP A 478 10.00 1.56 1.73
C TRP A 478 10.72 0.30 1.30
N LYS A 479 10.33 -0.87 1.83
CA LYS A 479 10.87 -2.16 1.41
C LYS A 479 10.51 -2.53 -0.03
N VAL A 480 9.37 -2.06 -0.54
CA VAL A 480 9.04 -2.19 -1.97
C VAL A 480 9.93 -1.27 -2.82
N PHE A 481 10.15 -0.02 -2.39
CA PHE A 481 10.97 0.94 -3.13
C PHE A 481 12.46 0.57 -3.11
N ASP A 482 13.00 0.06 -2.01
CA ASP A 482 14.40 -0.33 -1.92
C ASP A 482 14.70 -1.70 -2.57
N GLY A 483 13.66 -2.46 -2.93
CA GLY A 483 13.75 -3.76 -3.59
C GLY A 483 13.83 -4.97 -2.64
N THR A 484 13.76 -4.77 -1.32
CA THR A 484 13.70 -5.84 -0.32
C THR A 484 12.47 -6.73 -0.52
N ILE A 485 11.31 -6.12 -0.75
CA ILE A 485 10.09 -6.83 -1.13
C ILE A 485 10.00 -6.82 -2.65
N GLN A 486 10.13 -8.02 -3.23
CA GLN A 486 10.00 -8.21 -4.66
C GLN A 486 8.51 -8.30 -5.07
N LYS A 487 8.25 -7.98 -6.34
CA LYS A 487 6.90 -7.85 -6.88
C LYS A 487 6.09 -9.14 -6.93
N ASP A 488 6.76 -10.28 -6.88
CA ASP A 488 6.16 -11.61 -6.82
C ASP A 488 5.67 -12.00 -5.42
N VAL A 489 5.99 -11.19 -4.39
CA VAL A 489 5.61 -11.45 -2.98
C VAL A 489 5.03 -10.22 -2.29
N TYR A 490 4.48 -9.25 -3.05
CA TYR A 490 3.90 -8.03 -2.49
C TYR A 490 2.80 -8.33 -1.48
N ASN A 491 1.87 -9.23 -1.82
CA ASN A 491 0.71 -9.45 -0.97
C ASN A 491 1.07 -10.31 0.25
N GLN A 492 1.95 -11.29 0.08
CA GLN A 492 2.51 -12.08 1.16
C GLN A 492 3.23 -11.21 2.20
N GLU A 493 4.14 -10.35 1.77
CA GLU A 493 4.90 -9.49 2.68
C GLU A 493 4.02 -8.43 3.37
N TRP A 494 2.99 -7.94 2.67
CA TRP A 494 1.96 -7.12 3.29
C TRP A 494 1.30 -7.84 4.48
N TRP A 495 0.91 -9.10 4.32
CA TRP A 495 0.29 -9.89 5.40
C TRP A 495 1.26 -10.30 6.49
N ASN A 496 2.53 -10.56 6.16
CA ASN A 496 3.58 -10.78 7.15
C ASN A 496 3.73 -9.56 8.07
N LEU A 497 3.73 -8.35 7.51
CA LEU A 497 3.79 -7.11 8.29
C LEU A 497 2.51 -6.87 9.11
N ARG A 498 1.33 -7.12 8.53
CA ARG A 498 0.04 -7.05 9.24
C ARG A 498 0.01 -7.98 10.44
N LEU A 499 0.47 -9.21 10.29
CA LEU A 499 0.58 -10.17 11.38
C LEU A 499 1.62 -9.73 12.42
N LYS A 500 2.83 -9.33 11.99
CA LYS A 500 3.92 -8.94 12.89
C LYS A 500 3.59 -7.73 13.75
N TYR A 501 2.96 -6.69 13.18
CA TYR A 501 2.75 -5.43 13.87
C TYR A 501 1.35 -5.29 14.47
N GLN A 502 0.32 -5.80 13.79
CA GLN A 502 -1.06 -5.68 14.27
C GLN A 502 -1.63 -6.98 14.87
N GLY A 503 -0.98 -8.13 14.67
CA GLY A 503 -1.57 -9.39 15.09
C GLY A 503 -2.90 -9.65 14.41
N LEU A 504 -2.96 -9.36 13.11
CA LEU A 504 -4.14 -9.56 12.28
C LEU A 504 -3.85 -10.56 11.17
N CYS A 505 -4.85 -11.39 10.87
CA CYS A 505 -4.82 -12.32 9.75
C CYS A 505 -5.84 -11.93 8.67
N PRO A 506 -5.58 -12.27 7.40
CA PRO A 506 -6.64 -12.24 6.41
C PRO A 506 -7.69 -13.29 6.79
N PRO A 507 -8.98 -13.03 6.60
CA PRO A 507 -10.03 -14.00 6.92
C PRO A 507 -10.15 -15.13 5.89
N ILE A 508 -9.51 -14.98 4.73
CA ILE A 508 -9.42 -15.98 3.67
C ILE A 508 -7.98 -16.07 3.16
N PRO A 509 -7.54 -17.22 2.63
CA PRO A 509 -6.23 -17.33 2.00
C PRO A 509 -6.09 -16.31 0.87
N ARG A 510 -4.93 -15.68 0.79
CA ARG A 510 -4.61 -14.70 -0.24
C ARG A 510 -3.58 -15.27 -1.21
N THR A 511 -3.64 -14.81 -2.44
CA THR A 511 -2.71 -15.18 -3.51
C THR A 511 -1.95 -13.95 -3.98
N GLU A 512 -0.97 -14.14 -4.85
CA GLU A 512 -0.29 -13.04 -5.52
C GLU A 512 -1.05 -12.55 -6.77
N GLU A 513 -2.25 -13.03 -7.04
CA GLU A 513 -3.19 -12.30 -7.90
C GLU A 513 -3.80 -11.11 -7.14
N ASP A 514 -3.84 -11.20 -5.81
CA ASP A 514 -4.31 -10.14 -4.93
C ASP A 514 -3.24 -9.05 -4.73
N PHE A 515 -3.72 -7.83 -4.44
CA PHE A 515 -2.88 -6.70 -4.04
C PHE A 515 -3.67 -5.86 -3.04
N ASP A 516 -3.87 -6.43 -1.86
CA ASP A 516 -4.60 -5.86 -0.74
C ASP A 516 -4.11 -4.46 -0.30
N PRO A 517 -2.80 -4.11 -0.32
CA PRO A 517 -2.40 -2.72 -0.04
C PRO A 517 -3.00 -1.72 -1.03
N GLY A 518 -3.20 -2.09 -2.30
CA GLY A 518 -3.86 -1.23 -3.30
C GLY A 518 -5.32 -0.92 -2.98
N ALA A 519 -5.96 -1.68 -2.08
CA ALA A 519 -7.31 -1.40 -1.60
C ALA A 519 -7.34 -0.29 -0.53
N LYS A 520 -6.23 0.40 -0.25
CA LYS A 520 -6.13 1.57 0.63
C LYS A 520 -5.77 2.83 -0.16
N PHE A 521 -6.57 3.89 0.01
CA PHE A 521 -6.47 5.15 -0.75
C PHE A 521 -5.03 5.67 -0.88
N HIS A 522 -4.29 5.76 0.22
CA HIS A 522 -2.94 6.32 0.25
C HIS A 522 -1.89 5.54 -0.57
N ILE A 523 -2.12 4.25 -0.82
CA ILE A 523 -1.28 3.45 -1.73
C ILE A 523 -1.60 3.84 -3.17
N SER A 524 -2.89 3.84 -3.54
CA SER A 524 -3.37 4.16 -4.89
C SER A 524 -3.11 5.61 -5.29
N ALA A 525 -3.21 6.54 -4.34
CA ALA A 525 -2.98 7.96 -4.54
C ALA A 525 -1.51 8.38 -4.31
N SER A 526 -0.60 7.43 -4.02
CA SER A 526 0.82 7.72 -3.78
C SER A 526 1.06 8.77 -2.66
N VAL A 527 0.27 8.73 -1.59
CA VAL A 527 0.38 9.66 -0.45
C VAL A 527 1.21 9.00 0.67
N PRO A 528 2.38 9.55 1.06
CA PRO A 528 3.20 9.03 2.17
C PRO A 528 2.41 8.93 3.49
N TYR A 529 2.57 7.82 4.23
CA TYR A 529 1.72 7.50 5.40
C TYR A 529 2.40 7.81 6.73
N LEU A 530 3.73 7.89 6.77
CA LEU A 530 4.51 8.15 7.98
C LEU A 530 4.06 9.42 8.71
N ARG A 531 3.56 10.41 7.95
CA ARG A 531 2.98 11.64 8.50
C ARG A 531 1.94 11.37 9.58
N TYR A 532 1.14 10.32 9.44
CA TYR A 532 0.07 10.00 10.37
C TYR A 532 0.58 9.32 11.64
N PHE A 533 1.59 8.45 11.54
CA PHE A 533 2.22 7.82 12.71
C PHE A 533 2.88 8.89 13.60
N LEU A 534 3.72 9.74 13.02
CA LEU A 534 4.39 10.81 13.75
C LEU A 534 3.39 11.88 14.23
N SER A 535 2.35 12.15 13.45
CA SER A 535 1.26 13.03 13.88
C SER A 535 0.53 12.51 15.11
N LEU A 536 0.36 11.19 15.23
CA LEU A 536 -0.24 10.58 16.40
C LEU A 536 0.60 10.82 17.65
N VAL A 537 1.92 10.78 17.57
CA VAL A 537 2.78 11.13 18.71
C VAL A 537 2.74 12.63 18.99
N LEU A 538 2.92 13.46 17.95
CA LEU A 538 2.97 14.92 18.05
C LEU A 538 1.68 15.53 18.58
N GLN A 539 0.51 15.03 18.17
CA GLN A 539 -0.77 15.60 18.59
C GLN A 539 -0.95 15.55 20.11
N PHE A 540 -0.50 14.48 20.79
CA PHE A 540 -0.57 14.41 22.26
C PHE A 540 0.48 15.30 22.92
N GLN A 541 1.69 15.40 22.36
CA GLN A 541 2.71 16.34 22.87
C GLN A 541 2.26 17.80 22.74
N PHE A 542 1.62 18.15 21.62
CA PHE A 542 1.00 19.46 21.43
C PHE A 542 -0.16 19.64 22.40
N HIS A 543 -1.02 18.64 22.56
CA HIS A 543 -2.15 18.69 23.48
C HIS A 543 -1.69 19.00 24.90
N GLU A 544 -0.72 18.25 25.44
CA GLU A 544 -0.14 18.50 26.76
C GLU A 544 0.38 19.94 26.92
N SER A 545 1.10 20.43 25.92
CA SER A 545 1.67 21.78 25.94
C SER A 545 0.61 22.88 25.87
N LEU A 546 -0.41 22.70 25.02
CA LEU A 546 -1.53 23.63 24.89
C LEU A 546 -2.44 23.62 26.12
N CYS A 547 -2.64 22.47 26.75
CA CYS A 547 -3.36 22.32 28.01
C CYS A 547 -2.62 23.01 29.17
N LYS A 548 -1.29 22.87 29.22
CA LYS A 548 -0.48 23.63 30.18
C LYS A 548 -0.60 25.14 29.93
N ALA A 549 -0.57 25.57 28.68
CA ALA A 549 -0.72 26.98 28.31
C ALA A 549 -2.14 27.53 28.59
N SER A 550 -3.18 26.68 28.54
CA SER A 550 -4.55 27.04 28.92
C SER A 550 -4.77 27.09 30.43
N GLY A 551 -3.80 26.64 31.24
CA GLY A 551 -3.92 26.57 32.69
C GLY A 551 -4.75 25.39 33.19
N HIS A 552 -4.89 24.34 32.37
CA HIS A 552 -5.59 23.11 32.77
C HIS A 552 -4.88 22.43 33.95
N ILE A 553 -5.67 21.95 34.92
CA ILE A 553 -5.22 21.17 36.07
C ILE A 553 -6.05 19.89 36.11
N GLY A 554 -5.38 18.75 36.24
CA GLY A 554 -6.01 17.43 36.32
C GLY A 554 -5.54 16.50 35.19
N PRO A 555 -6.25 15.37 34.99
CA PRO A 555 -5.90 14.42 33.95
C PRO A 555 -5.92 15.04 32.56
N LEU A 556 -4.95 14.66 31.72
CA LEU A 556 -4.74 15.26 30.40
C LEU A 556 -5.96 15.07 29.48
N HIS A 557 -6.60 13.90 29.52
CA HIS A 557 -7.75 13.58 28.67
C HIS A 557 -9.04 14.35 29.02
N ARG A 558 -9.05 15.11 30.12
CA ARG A 558 -10.15 16.02 30.47
C ARG A 558 -9.94 17.45 29.99
N CYS A 559 -8.81 17.71 29.32
CA CYS A 559 -8.46 19.05 28.87
C CYS A 559 -9.29 19.50 27.67
N ASP A 560 -9.84 20.71 27.77
CA ASP A 560 -10.45 21.45 26.67
C ASP A 560 -9.76 22.79 26.54
N ILE A 561 -9.10 23.04 25.40
CA ILE A 561 -8.41 24.31 25.13
C ILE A 561 -9.33 25.40 24.58
N TYR A 562 -10.61 25.11 24.32
CA TYR A 562 -11.60 26.08 23.84
C TYR A 562 -11.59 27.38 24.67
N ASN A 563 -11.72 28.53 24.00
CA ASN A 563 -11.59 29.88 24.58
C ASN A 563 -10.19 30.26 25.15
N SER A 564 -9.17 29.40 25.09
CA SER A 564 -7.83 29.76 25.56
C SER A 564 -7.03 30.55 24.52
N LYS A 565 -7.05 31.87 24.64
CA LYS A 565 -6.21 32.76 23.80
C LYS A 565 -4.71 32.52 23.96
N LYS A 566 -4.27 32.05 25.13
CA LYS A 566 -2.86 31.71 25.39
C LYS A 566 -2.43 30.48 24.60
N ALA A 567 -3.25 29.42 24.60
CA ALA A 567 -3.00 28.23 23.81
C ALA A 567 -3.06 28.54 22.31
N GLY A 568 -4.07 29.31 21.89
CA GLY A 568 -4.19 29.76 20.51
C GLY A 568 -2.99 30.57 20.03
N LYS A 569 -2.47 31.48 20.85
CA LYS A 569 -1.28 32.27 20.53
C LYS A 569 -0.03 31.39 20.36
N LEU A 570 0.18 30.43 21.26
CA LEU A 570 1.28 29.48 21.17
C LEU A 570 1.23 28.66 19.88
N LEU A 571 0.04 28.18 19.52
CA LEU A 571 -0.17 27.45 18.27
C LEU A 571 0.06 28.36 17.06
N GLU A 572 -0.56 29.54 17.03
CA GLU A 572 -0.41 30.56 15.97
C GLU A 572 1.07 30.87 15.67
N ASP A 573 1.87 31.10 16.70
CA ASP A 573 3.29 31.46 16.57
C ASP A 573 4.13 30.35 15.92
N VAL A 574 3.75 29.09 16.10
CA VAL A 574 4.38 27.94 15.44
C VAL A 574 3.87 27.75 14.02
N LEU A 575 2.57 27.86 13.77
CA LEU A 575 2.00 27.68 12.43
C LEU A 575 2.54 28.70 11.42
N LYS A 576 2.77 29.94 11.86
CA LYS A 576 3.35 31.03 11.03
C LYS A 576 4.74 30.72 10.48
N LEU A 577 5.48 29.80 11.10
CA LEU A 577 6.81 29.44 10.65
C LEU A 577 6.77 28.56 9.39
N GLY A 578 5.66 27.85 9.14
CA GLY A 578 5.59 26.85 8.07
C GLY A 578 6.81 25.94 8.07
N SER A 579 7.41 25.75 6.89
CA SER A 579 8.65 24.99 6.74
C SER A 579 9.89 25.87 6.63
N SER A 580 9.84 27.14 7.05
CA SER A 580 10.97 28.09 7.02
C SER A 580 12.06 27.79 8.06
N LYS A 581 11.76 26.96 9.06
CA LYS A 581 12.70 26.52 10.09
C LYS A 581 12.79 24.98 10.14
N PRO A 582 13.90 24.41 10.63
CA PRO A 582 13.98 22.99 10.94
C PRO A 582 12.90 22.60 11.95
N TRP A 583 12.27 21.44 11.76
CA TRP A 583 11.16 21.02 12.62
C TRP A 583 11.51 20.87 14.11
N PRO A 584 12.75 20.54 14.55
CA PRO A 584 13.06 20.48 15.98
C PRO A 584 13.00 21.86 16.66
N GLU A 585 13.37 22.93 15.94
CA GLU A 585 13.25 24.30 16.45
C GLU A 585 11.78 24.71 16.58
N VAL A 586 10.95 24.29 15.62
CA VAL A 586 9.51 24.53 15.64
C VAL A 586 8.86 23.75 16.78
N LEU A 587 9.26 22.48 16.99
CA LEU A 587 8.80 21.64 18.10
C LEU A 587 9.14 22.29 19.45
N GLN A 588 10.37 22.76 19.60
CA GLN A 588 10.84 23.39 20.84
C GLN A 588 10.03 24.65 21.19
N LYS A 589 9.58 25.41 20.20
CA LYS A 589 8.76 26.60 20.44
C LYS A 589 7.39 26.28 21.05
N ILE A 590 6.79 25.14 20.72
CA ILE A 590 5.48 24.74 21.26
C ILE A 590 5.60 23.85 22.51
N THR A 591 6.54 22.90 22.54
CA THR A 591 6.64 21.92 23.65
C THR A 591 7.76 22.21 24.65
N GLY A 592 8.69 23.09 24.30
CA GLY A 592 9.95 23.27 25.05
C GLY A 592 10.99 22.16 24.81
N GLN A 593 10.70 21.18 23.95
CA GLN A 593 11.56 20.02 23.67
C GLN A 593 11.90 19.96 22.18
N THR A 594 13.08 19.45 21.82
CA THR A 594 13.50 19.28 20.42
C THR A 594 13.16 17.91 19.85
N GLN A 595 12.79 16.95 20.69
CA GLN A 595 12.54 15.56 20.30
C GLN A 595 11.06 15.17 20.39
N MET A 596 10.64 14.28 19.49
CA MET A 596 9.33 13.63 19.60
C MET A 596 9.32 12.63 20.76
N SER A 597 8.19 12.49 21.44
CA SER A 597 8.10 11.65 22.64
C SER A 597 6.69 11.11 22.85
N THR A 598 6.61 9.81 23.18
CA THR A 598 5.36 9.10 23.49
C THR A 598 4.78 9.45 24.87
N LYS A 599 5.53 10.16 25.72
CA LYS A 599 5.17 10.42 27.13
C LYS A 599 3.78 11.04 27.31
N ALA A 600 3.43 12.00 26.47
CA ALA A 600 2.13 12.67 26.55
C ALA A 600 0.98 11.73 26.15
N LEU A 601 1.17 10.89 25.13
CA LEU A 601 0.21 9.87 24.71
C LEU A 601 0.02 8.83 25.83
N MET A 602 1.12 8.31 26.38
CA MET A 602 1.08 7.36 27.49
C MET A 602 0.44 7.96 28.74
N THR A 603 0.65 9.25 29.01
CA THR A 603 0.01 9.96 30.13
C THR A 603 -1.50 10.10 29.91
N TYR A 604 -1.93 10.43 28.69
CA TYR A 604 -3.35 10.50 28.32
C TYR A 604 -4.07 9.18 28.57
N PHE A 605 -3.48 8.05 28.15
CA PHE A 605 -4.11 6.73 28.27
C PHE A 605 -3.77 5.97 29.55
N LYS A 606 -2.98 6.55 30.46
CA LYS A 606 -2.55 5.88 31.70
C LYS A 606 -3.71 5.28 32.52
N PRO A 607 -4.86 5.97 32.73
CA PRO A 607 -5.97 5.38 33.47
C PRO A 607 -6.54 4.13 32.80
N LEU A 608 -6.68 4.16 31.46
CA LEU A 608 -7.17 3.01 30.70
C LEU A 608 -6.16 1.87 30.68
N LEU A 609 -4.86 2.16 30.51
CA LEU A 609 -3.81 1.14 30.52
C LEU A 609 -3.82 0.37 31.86
N ASN A 610 -3.90 1.09 32.98
CA ASN A 610 -3.99 0.46 34.30
C ASN A 610 -5.21 -0.46 34.40
N TRP A 611 -6.36 -0.01 33.91
CA TRP A 611 -7.59 -0.79 33.90
C TRP A 611 -7.48 -2.04 33.01
N LEU A 612 -6.95 -1.90 31.77
CA LEU A 612 -6.74 -3.00 30.84
C LEU A 612 -5.81 -4.06 31.40
N VAL A 613 -4.69 -3.66 32.03
CA VAL A 613 -3.75 -4.59 32.66
C VAL A 613 -4.43 -5.37 33.79
N THR A 614 -5.17 -4.69 34.67
CA THR A 614 -5.91 -5.37 35.74
C THR A 614 -6.94 -6.35 35.19
N GLU A 615 -7.69 -5.94 34.17
CA GLU A 615 -8.72 -6.79 33.57
C GLU A 615 -8.14 -7.99 32.82
N ASN A 616 -7.07 -7.80 32.05
CA ASN A 616 -6.40 -8.87 31.32
C ASN A 616 -5.77 -9.89 32.27
N VAL A 617 -5.14 -9.44 33.36
CA VAL A 617 -4.62 -10.33 34.41
C VAL A 617 -5.75 -11.10 35.09
N ARG A 618 -6.87 -10.44 35.41
CA ARG A 618 -8.04 -11.06 36.04
C ARG A 618 -8.63 -12.18 35.19
N GLN A 619 -8.63 -12.04 33.88
CA GLN A 619 -9.17 -13.01 32.93
C GLN A 619 -8.12 -14.03 32.43
N GLY A 620 -6.86 -13.89 32.83
CA GLY A 620 -5.78 -14.80 32.40
C GLY A 620 -5.40 -14.65 30.93
N GLU A 621 -5.51 -13.44 30.37
CA GLU A 621 -5.21 -13.19 28.96
C GLU A 621 -3.72 -13.33 28.64
N ILE A 622 -3.44 -13.85 27.45
CA ILE A 622 -2.08 -13.91 26.90
C ILE A 622 -1.89 -12.70 25.98
N LEU A 623 -0.95 -11.82 26.33
CA LEU A 623 -0.64 -10.68 25.48
C LEU A 623 0.06 -11.12 24.20
N GLY A 624 -0.27 -10.43 23.10
CA GLY A 624 0.25 -10.78 21.77
C GLY A 624 -0.41 -12.05 21.22
N TRP A 625 0.18 -12.59 20.17
CA TRP A 625 -0.32 -13.74 19.42
C TRP A 625 0.80 -14.77 19.24
N PRO A 626 1.21 -15.47 20.32
CA PRO A 626 2.26 -16.48 20.24
C PRO A 626 1.93 -17.59 19.24
N ASP A 627 0.63 -17.89 19.08
CA ASP A 627 0.14 -18.81 18.05
C ASP A 627 -0.18 -17.99 16.79
N PHE A 628 0.86 -17.65 16.02
CA PHE A 628 0.77 -16.72 14.90
C PHE A 628 0.18 -17.32 13.61
N SER A 629 -0.29 -18.57 13.64
CA SER A 629 -0.88 -19.24 12.49
C SER A 629 -2.27 -18.70 12.18
N CYS A 630 -2.50 -18.26 10.94
CA CYS A 630 -3.84 -17.90 10.49
C CYS A 630 -4.66 -19.17 10.24
N THR A 631 -5.81 -19.32 10.90
CA THR A 631 -6.79 -20.36 10.61
C THR A 631 -7.75 -19.87 9.52
N PHE A 632 -8.09 -20.76 8.59
CA PHE A 632 -9.06 -20.49 7.53
C PHE A 632 -10.13 -21.57 7.59
N GLU A 633 -11.40 -21.23 7.39
CA GLU A 633 -12.42 -22.24 7.14
C GLU A 633 -11.99 -23.04 5.91
N GLU A 634 -11.75 -24.35 6.08
CA GLU A 634 -11.57 -25.25 4.97
C GLU A 634 -12.84 -25.21 4.13
N LYS A 635 -12.80 -24.50 3.00
CA LYS A 635 -13.70 -24.85 1.90
C LYS A 635 -13.30 -26.26 1.50
N ASP A 636 -14.15 -27.23 1.82
CA ASP A 636 -14.14 -28.58 1.25
C ASP A 636 -14.24 -28.48 -0.28
N THR A 637 -13.11 -28.18 -0.90
CA THR A 637 -12.88 -28.24 -2.33
C THR A 637 -11.50 -28.84 -2.57
N GLU A 638 -11.19 -29.96 -1.92
CA GLU A 638 -10.09 -30.82 -2.35
C GLU A 638 -10.49 -31.58 -3.63
N LYS A 639 -10.79 -30.86 -4.72
CA LYS A 639 -10.84 -31.49 -6.04
C LYS A 639 -9.41 -31.63 -6.54
N VAL A 640 -9.01 -32.85 -6.88
CA VAL A 640 -7.68 -33.18 -7.37
C VAL A 640 -7.74 -33.31 -8.89
N ALA A 641 -6.80 -32.70 -9.60
CA ALA A 641 -6.71 -32.83 -11.06
C ALA A 641 -6.23 -34.24 -11.43
N PHE A 642 -7.07 -35.02 -12.11
CA PHE A 642 -6.74 -36.35 -12.64
C PHE A 642 -7.14 -36.44 -14.11
N LEU A 643 -6.17 -36.63 -15.02
CA LEU A 643 -6.39 -36.69 -16.48
C LEU A 643 -7.18 -35.49 -17.05
N ASN A 644 -6.85 -34.26 -16.60
CA ASN A 644 -7.55 -33.02 -16.95
C ASN A 644 -9.03 -32.94 -16.51
N LEU A 645 -9.45 -33.80 -15.58
CA LEU A 645 -10.75 -33.71 -14.90
C LEU A 645 -10.51 -33.35 -13.43
N GLU A 646 -11.39 -32.52 -12.88
CA GLU A 646 -11.42 -32.23 -11.45
C GLU A 646 -12.30 -33.27 -10.76
N LEU A 647 -11.67 -34.16 -9.97
CA LEU A 647 -12.35 -35.27 -9.29
C LEU A 647 -12.08 -35.23 -7.79
N ASP A 648 -12.96 -35.86 -7.02
CA ASP A 648 -12.74 -36.03 -5.57
C ASP A 648 -11.52 -36.94 -5.30
N PRO A 649 -10.84 -36.82 -4.15
CA PRO A 649 -9.60 -37.56 -3.86
C PRO A 649 -9.79 -39.08 -3.92
N ASP A 650 -10.94 -39.57 -3.48
CA ASP A 650 -11.29 -41.00 -3.53
C ASP A 650 -11.52 -41.50 -4.97
N GLN A 651 -12.11 -40.65 -5.84
CA GLN A 651 -12.30 -40.96 -7.25
C GLN A 651 -10.97 -40.98 -8.01
N ALA A 652 -10.08 -40.02 -7.73
CA ALA A 652 -8.74 -39.97 -8.29
C ALA A 652 -7.90 -41.20 -7.86
N LYS A 653 -7.97 -41.58 -6.59
CA LYS A 653 -7.30 -42.77 -6.04
C LYS A 653 -7.84 -44.05 -6.68
N TYR A 654 -9.16 -44.18 -6.84
CA TYR A 654 -9.77 -45.30 -7.55
C TYR A 654 -9.28 -45.36 -9.02
N GLY A 655 -9.25 -44.23 -9.72
CA GLY A 655 -8.72 -44.14 -11.08
C GLY A 655 -7.25 -44.58 -11.20
N GLN A 656 -6.41 -44.25 -10.23
CA GLN A 656 -5.02 -44.72 -10.17
C GLN A 656 -4.93 -46.24 -10.00
N TRP A 657 -5.74 -46.84 -9.13
CA TRP A 657 -5.78 -48.30 -8.94
C TRP A 657 -6.27 -49.03 -10.18
N VAL A 658 -7.25 -48.47 -10.91
CA VAL A 658 -7.74 -49.03 -12.17
C VAL A 658 -6.65 -49.00 -13.25
N LEU A 659 -5.93 -47.87 -13.39
CA LEU A 659 -4.80 -47.78 -14.33
C LEU A 659 -3.68 -48.75 -13.98
N LEU A 660 -3.36 -48.91 -12.69
CA LEU A 660 -2.35 -49.86 -12.23
C LEU A 660 -2.78 -51.30 -12.53
N ALA A 661 -4.03 -51.67 -12.24
CA ALA A 661 -4.57 -53.00 -12.53
C ALA A 661 -4.57 -53.30 -14.05
N LEU A 662 -4.99 -52.35 -14.88
CA LEU A 662 -4.94 -52.47 -16.33
C LEU A 662 -3.51 -52.66 -16.84
N SER A 663 -2.55 -51.89 -16.32
CA SER A 663 -1.13 -52.02 -16.68
C SER A 663 -0.57 -53.40 -16.30
N PHE A 664 -0.97 -53.95 -15.15
CA PHE A 664 -0.56 -55.27 -14.69
C PHE A 664 -1.18 -56.40 -15.53
N ILE A 665 -2.45 -56.29 -15.90
CA ILE A 665 -3.12 -57.24 -16.80
C ILE A 665 -2.44 -57.24 -18.18
N MET A 666 -2.12 -56.06 -18.72
CA MET A 666 -1.41 -55.94 -19.99
C MET A 666 0.00 -56.54 -19.93
N PHE A 667 0.70 -56.37 -18.81
CA PHE A 667 2.00 -56.98 -18.56
C PHE A 667 1.92 -58.52 -18.53
N LEU A 668 0.94 -59.09 -17.83
CA LEU A 668 0.70 -60.53 -17.81
C LEU A 668 0.36 -61.08 -19.19
N ALA A 669 -0.48 -60.38 -19.96
CA ALA A 669 -0.82 -60.76 -21.33
C ALA A 669 0.44 -60.75 -22.24
N ALA A 670 1.30 -59.75 -22.11
CA ALA A 670 2.56 -59.67 -22.84
C ALA A 670 3.52 -60.81 -22.45
N LEU A 671 3.63 -61.14 -21.15
CA LEU A 671 4.43 -62.28 -20.65
C LEU A 671 3.92 -63.61 -21.19
N LEU A 672 2.61 -63.83 -21.20
CA LEU A 672 1.98 -65.03 -21.77
C LEU A 672 2.25 -65.15 -23.28
N LEU A 673 2.13 -64.04 -24.02
CA LEU A 673 2.48 -63.98 -25.45
C LEU A 673 3.96 -64.26 -25.69
N ALA A 674 4.86 -63.66 -24.90
CA ALA A 674 6.29 -63.87 -24.97
C ALA A 674 6.68 -65.32 -24.65
N TYR A 675 6.10 -65.90 -23.60
CA TYR A 675 6.31 -67.31 -23.23
C TYR A 675 5.83 -68.26 -24.32
N ARG A 676 4.64 -67.99 -24.91
CA ARG A 676 4.11 -68.77 -26.02
C ARG A 676 4.99 -68.69 -27.27
N LEU A 677 5.49 -67.50 -27.60
CA LEU A 677 6.43 -67.28 -28.71
C LEU A 677 7.75 -68.01 -28.47
N TYR A 678 8.34 -67.90 -27.28
CA TYR A 678 9.56 -68.60 -26.88
C TYR A 678 9.39 -70.13 -26.96
N PHE A 679 8.25 -70.66 -26.53
CA PHE A 679 7.97 -72.10 -26.59
C PHE A 679 7.79 -72.59 -28.04
N LEU A 680 7.14 -71.80 -28.90
CA LEU A 680 6.98 -72.10 -30.33
C LEU A 680 8.33 -72.05 -31.06
N GLU A 681 9.20 -71.10 -30.72
CA GLU A 681 10.54 -70.98 -31.29
C GLU A 681 11.43 -72.15 -30.86
N LYS A 682 11.37 -72.56 -29.58
CA LYS A 682 12.09 -73.73 -29.04
C LYS A 682 11.64 -75.06 -29.67
N LYS A 683 10.37 -75.19 -30.07
CA LYS A 683 9.86 -76.36 -30.83
C LYS A 683 10.23 -76.34 -32.32
N SER A 684 10.73 -75.23 -32.84
CA SER A 684 11.12 -75.08 -34.25
C SER A 684 12.62 -75.25 -34.54
N LEU A 685 13.43 -75.53 -33.50
CA LEU A 685 14.86 -75.87 -33.61
C LEU A 685 15.06 -77.40 -33.77
N PRO A 686 15.59 -77.89 -34.91
CA PRO A 686 15.85 -79.32 -35.12
C PRO A 686 17.05 -79.83 -34.31
N GLN A 687 16.92 -81.00 -33.68
CA GLN A 687 18.05 -81.76 -33.14
C GLN A 687 18.97 -82.20 -34.29
N GLY A 688 20.22 -81.74 -34.29
CA GLY A 688 21.27 -82.27 -35.14
C GLY A 688 22.00 -83.43 -34.47
N THR A 689 21.93 -84.61 -35.06
CA THR A 689 22.95 -85.66 -34.90
C THR A 689 23.64 -85.88 -36.24
N ASN A 690 24.92 -85.52 -36.28
CA ASN A 690 25.86 -85.84 -37.35
C ASN A 690 26.09 -87.36 -37.41
N ALA A 691 25.92 -87.98 -38.57
CA ALA A 691 26.77 -89.10 -39.01
C ALA A 691 26.71 -89.26 -40.55
N PRO A 692 27.81 -89.69 -41.20
CA PRO A 692 28.05 -89.50 -42.62
C PRO A 692 27.73 -90.73 -43.50
N ALA A 693 27.49 -90.40 -44.77
CA ALA A 693 27.42 -91.18 -46.02
C ALA A 693 27.85 -92.67 -46.03
N THR A 694 27.04 -93.49 -46.67
CA THR A 694 27.46 -94.67 -47.43
C THR A 694 27.07 -94.53 -48.90
N ASP A 695 28.03 -94.80 -49.79
CA ASP A 695 27.80 -95.06 -51.22
C ASP A 695 28.11 -96.55 -51.45
N ALA A 696 27.26 -97.21 -52.24
CA ALA A 696 27.16 -98.66 -52.34
C ALA A 696 27.83 -99.22 -53.60
N GLN A 697 28.57 -100.33 -53.49
CA GLN A 697 28.51 -101.43 -54.46
C GLN A 697 29.24 -102.71 -53.98
N ALA A 698 28.53 -103.84 -54.15
CA ALA A 698 28.94 -105.25 -53.99
C ALA A 698 28.78 -105.91 -52.59
N ARG A 699 27.70 -106.70 -52.42
CA ARG A 699 27.31 -107.58 -51.27
C ARG A 699 27.05 -106.85 -49.92
N GLY A 700 25.77 -106.67 -49.53
CA GLY A 700 25.36 -106.07 -48.23
C GLY A 700 23.83 -105.80 -48.12
N SER A 701 23.28 -105.63 -46.91
CA SER A 701 21.84 -105.78 -46.51
C SER A 701 20.88 -104.56 -46.64
N ARG A 702 19.55 -104.86 -46.75
CA ARG A 702 18.25 -104.15 -46.43
C ARG A 702 18.16 -102.63 -46.20
N ASP A 703 17.20 -101.93 -46.87
CA ASP A 703 15.89 -101.41 -46.35
C ASP A 703 15.16 -100.42 -47.33
N THR A 704 14.04 -99.83 -46.89
CA THR A 704 12.74 -99.47 -47.53
C THR A 704 12.35 -97.96 -47.60
N SER A 705 11.44 -97.60 -48.55
CA SER A 705 10.22 -96.70 -48.51
C SER A 705 10.17 -95.19 -48.06
N ALA A 706 9.11 -94.50 -48.54
CA ALA A 706 8.68 -93.06 -48.48
C ALA A 706 7.60 -92.72 -47.37
N PRO A 707 6.72 -91.66 -47.44
CA PRO A 707 6.85 -90.16 -47.32
C PRO A 707 5.92 -89.48 -46.23
N GLU A 708 5.99 -88.15 -45.93
CA GLU A 708 5.11 -87.44 -44.92
C GLU A 708 4.75 -85.92 -45.16
N THR A 709 3.58 -85.47 -44.65
CA THR A 709 2.86 -84.15 -44.82
C THR A 709 3.02 -83.10 -43.68
N GLN A 710 2.94 -81.77 -43.96
CA GLN A 710 3.14 -80.64 -42.99
C GLN A 710 1.86 -80.05 -42.31
N PRO A 711 1.93 -79.45 -41.08
CA PRO A 711 0.77 -78.93 -40.32
C PRO A 711 0.49 -77.40 -40.43
N LYS A 712 -0.78 -76.97 -40.28
CA LYS A 712 -1.26 -75.56 -40.27
C LYS A 712 -1.40 -74.97 -38.84
N ALA A 713 -1.17 -73.66 -38.66
CA ALA A 713 -1.24 -72.95 -37.35
C ALA A 713 -2.37 -71.88 -37.30
N TYR A 714 -2.81 -71.46 -36.11
CA TYR A 714 -3.97 -70.56 -35.92
C TYR A 714 -3.60 -69.26 -35.16
N PHE A 715 -4.12 -68.10 -35.60
CA PHE A 715 -4.01 -66.80 -34.91
C PHE A 715 -5.40 -66.15 -34.78
N LEU A 716 -5.82 -65.81 -33.56
CA LEU A 716 -7.17 -65.26 -33.26
C LEU A 716 -8.32 -66.05 -33.92
N GLY A 717 -8.22 -67.38 -33.92
CA GLY A 717 -9.25 -68.27 -34.47
C GLY A 717 -9.17 -68.54 -35.98
N ILE A 718 -8.24 -67.92 -36.71
CA ILE A 718 -8.09 -68.08 -38.18
C ILE A 718 -6.89 -68.99 -38.49
N ALA A 719 -7.10 -70.02 -39.33
CA ALA A 719 -6.05 -70.92 -39.81
C ALA A 719 -5.17 -70.23 -40.85
N MET A 720 -3.86 -70.19 -40.66
CA MET A 720 -2.91 -69.54 -41.56
C MET A 720 -1.58 -70.31 -41.64
N ASP A 721 -0.71 -69.89 -42.56
CA ASP A 721 0.68 -70.36 -42.62
C ASP A 721 1.41 -70.06 -41.28
N PRO A 722 2.10 -71.04 -40.68
CA PRO A 722 2.87 -70.87 -39.44
C PRO A 722 3.79 -69.65 -39.42
N ARG A 723 4.44 -69.30 -40.55
CA ARG A 723 5.32 -68.12 -40.62
C ARG A 723 4.54 -66.81 -40.51
N LEU A 724 3.32 -66.77 -41.05
CA LEU A 724 2.44 -65.61 -41.00
C LEU A 724 1.82 -65.43 -39.59
N VAL A 725 1.52 -66.53 -38.90
CA VAL A 725 1.06 -66.53 -37.50
C VAL A 725 2.12 -65.93 -36.57
N ALA A 726 3.39 -66.37 -36.71
CA ALA A 726 4.49 -65.84 -35.92
C ALA A 726 4.67 -64.32 -36.15
N LYS A 727 4.63 -63.87 -37.41
CA LYS A 727 4.75 -62.44 -37.75
C LYS A 727 3.63 -61.60 -37.13
N ARG A 728 2.38 -62.09 -37.15
CA ARG A 728 1.25 -61.38 -36.51
C ARG A 728 1.32 -61.40 -34.98
N GLN A 729 1.82 -62.48 -34.38
CA GLN A 729 2.05 -62.55 -32.94
C GLN A 729 3.15 -61.60 -32.48
N TRP A 730 4.24 -61.45 -33.26
CA TRP A 730 5.27 -60.45 -33.01
C TRP A 730 4.73 -59.02 -33.11
N ILE A 731 3.88 -58.73 -34.11
CA ILE A 731 3.21 -57.41 -34.21
C ILE A 731 2.31 -57.16 -33.00
N LEU A 732 1.53 -58.15 -32.56
CA LEU A 732 0.67 -58.04 -31.38
C LEU A 732 1.49 -57.81 -30.10
N LEU A 733 2.61 -58.51 -29.94
CA LEU A 733 3.53 -58.33 -28.83
C LEU A 733 4.13 -56.92 -28.83
N SER A 734 4.59 -56.42 -29.98
CA SER A 734 5.08 -55.05 -30.12
C SER A 734 4.01 -54.02 -29.76
N LEU A 735 2.76 -54.24 -30.18
CA LEU A 735 1.64 -53.34 -29.87
C LEU A 735 1.30 -53.34 -28.37
N CYS A 736 1.31 -54.51 -27.73
CA CYS A 736 1.15 -54.64 -26.28
C CYS A 736 2.28 -53.96 -25.49
N LEU A 737 3.53 -54.06 -25.95
CA LEU A 737 4.68 -53.38 -25.35
C LEU A 737 4.57 -51.86 -25.48
N ILE A 738 4.16 -51.35 -26.64
CA ILE A 738 3.95 -49.90 -26.84
C ILE A 738 2.84 -49.39 -25.91
N LEU A 739 1.70 -50.09 -25.83
CA LEU A 739 0.61 -49.71 -24.94
C LEU A 739 1.01 -49.75 -23.46
N MET A 740 1.81 -50.74 -23.06
CA MET A 740 2.37 -50.82 -21.71
C MET A 740 3.29 -49.62 -21.41
N LEU A 741 4.19 -49.26 -22.32
CA LEU A 741 5.07 -48.10 -22.16
C LEU A 741 4.30 -46.78 -22.12
N CYS A 742 3.24 -46.63 -22.93
CA CYS A 742 2.34 -45.48 -22.85
C CYS A 742 1.61 -45.41 -21.51
N SER A 743 1.12 -46.54 -20.99
CA SER A 743 0.47 -46.61 -19.68
C SER A 743 1.44 -46.25 -18.56
N ILE A 744 2.66 -46.79 -18.56
CA ILE A 744 3.69 -46.47 -17.57
C ILE A 744 4.08 -44.99 -17.65
N GLY A 745 4.25 -44.45 -18.86
CA GLY A 745 4.52 -43.03 -19.07
C GLY A 745 3.41 -42.13 -18.53
N LEU A 746 2.14 -42.54 -18.69
CA LEU A 746 0.99 -41.84 -18.10
C LEU A 746 1.03 -41.89 -16.57
N THR A 747 1.30 -43.07 -15.99
CA THR A 747 1.41 -43.26 -14.53
C THR A 747 2.55 -42.43 -13.94
N ILE A 748 3.72 -42.39 -14.59
CA ILE A 748 4.86 -41.55 -14.17
C ILE A 748 4.49 -40.08 -14.24
N ARG A 749 3.82 -39.62 -15.31
CA ARG A 749 3.39 -38.23 -15.45
C ARG A 749 2.39 -37.83 -14.35
N VAL A 750 1.46 -38.71 -14.01
CA VAL A 750 0.50 -38.52 -12.90
C VAL A 750 1.22 -38.48 -11.55
N PHE A 751 2.17 -39.38 -11.29
CA PHE A 751 2.98 -39.37 -10.06
C PHE A 751 3.87 -38.12 -9.94
N MET A 752 4.47 -37.68 -11.05
CA MET A 752 5.29 -36.46 -11.11
C MET A 752 4.47 -35.19 -10.89
N GLN A 753 3.22 -35.15 -11.37
CA GLN A 753 2.28 -34.05 -11.05
C GLN A 753 1.91 -34.04 -9.57
N HIS A 754 1.74 -35.21 -8.95
CA HIS A 754 1.35 -35.33 -7.54
C HIS A 754 2.49 -34.97 -6.56
N TYR A 755 3.75 -35.08 -6.97
CA TYR A 755 4.94 -34.83 -6.15
C TYR A 755 5.65 -33.48 -6.41
N ARG A 756 5.04 -32.55 -7.15
CA ARG A 756 5.46 -31.14 -7.09
C ARG A 756 5.05 -30.57 -5.72
N LYS A 757 5.80 -30.92 -4.69
CA LYS A 757 5.84 -30.12 -3.46
C LYS A 757 6.31 -28.72 -3.85
N PRO A 758 5.57 -27.67 -3.49
CA PRO A 758 6.05 -26.32 -3.74
C PRO A 758 7.27 -26.03 -2.84
N PRO A 759 8.13 -25.06 -3.19
CA PRO A 759 9.39 -24.81 -2.49
C PRO A 759 9.27 -24.43 -1.00
N TRP A 760 8.06 -24.13 -0.50
CA TRP A 760 7.80 -23.65 0.87
C TRP A 760 7.88 -24.72 1.97
N MET A 761 8.23 -25.97 1.63
CA MET A 761 8.30 -27.09 2.59
C MET A 761 9.74 -27.54 2.87
N ARG A 762 10.70 -26.61 2.90
CA ARG A 762 12.02 -26.81 3.53
C ARG A 762 12.17 -25.83 4.70
N ALA A 763 11.85 -26.33 5.89
CA ALA A 763 12.12 -25.65 7.15
C ALA A 763 13.62 -25.75 7.45
N GLU A 764 14.35 -24.73 7.05
CA GLU A 764 15.66 -24.33 7.54
C GLU A 764 15.86 -22.96 6.89
N TRP A 765 15.81 -21.89 7.68
CA TRP A 765 16.33 -20.53 7.43
C TRP A 765 15.59 -19.53 8.32
N TRP A 766 15.79 -19.64 9.63
CA TRP A 766 15.50 -18.57 10.59
C TRP A 766 16.56 -18.62 11.69
N SER A 767 17.72 -18.00 11.43
CA SER A 767 18.74 -17.72 12.45
C SER A 767 19.68 -16.59 12.02
N TRP A 768 19.20 -15.35 11.88
CA TRP A 768 20.10 -14.19 11.88
C TRP A 768 19.42 -13.01 12.56
N ASP A 769 19.99 -12.65 13.72
CA ASP A 769 20.03 -11.37 14.46
C ASP A 769 18.82 -10.42 14.45
#